data_AF-A0A4Q5VIF4-F1
#
_entry.id   AF-A0A4Q5VIF4-F1
#
_cell.length_a   1.000
_cell.length_b   1.000
_cell.length_c   1.000
_cell.angle_alpha   90.00
_cell.angle_beta   90.00
_cell.angle_gamma   90.00
#
_symmetry.space_group_name_H-M   'P 1'
#
loop_
_entity.id
_entity.type
_entity.pdbx_description
1 polymer ?
#
loop_
_entity_poly.entity_id
_entity_poly.type
_entity_poly.pdbx_seq_one_letter_code
_entity_poly.pdbx_strand_id
1 'polypeptide(L)'
;MLAPKQQGDLPVKFKVEQRVSSVQNTAKKGSIIKVLNARGGFQFYEVLWDNLDLEALPEHELQIERITRTPWDLLEGNSLREYQDFSIATTLHKVRNTASNTISTLQASRTIFMPYQYKPLVKFLNSELKRILIADEVGLGKTIEAGHIMLEMAARGNLTNVLVICTNSLRDKWKMELQEKFNFILKKYDSAKDLIADIKDDIVRSRKSVFGILNYEKFRNEELQKVLEGSNYRFDLLICDEAHKIRNNETQQHKGVAKVVDNSDAVVFLTATPIMTHLGNLHNLIRLLDKEGYDTFDIFNNAVRLNQPFIQAVKKLNSNGSLQQIAEELHSATVVQEMTADGEVFHRFALPVGDLFAQDALYERARAQMLSGDHSIENRVKIQQDLIELNSLNHLYTRTRKKDVHNEENIVYRKARTIPVSLSDEERALYDSVINQYKEENDLGLIQKKRQMSSSIVAFQSTKEQLLVQHYNQNLPDAKFAAFEAILEEVVIRNKKKLIVFAFFTKTLMYLAIKLKEKGVVTEIIYGGIDGRTQRLERFEHDNAVKVLLSSEVGSEGLDLQFCDALVNYDLPWNPMVVEQRIGRIDRVGQRSDVINIYNLIIEGTIEERIHNRLYERIELFEQSIGDLEEILGETEPLGELIANGIEALYKTRLSVAEQNERLDQLRKAIENERVTLQKVRAELQDAFANDIHFQNEIERITQNNRYLTKEEIINYLQSIIRIHLSVIRLNHISEEVSKIIIPANGKTVLFDFIEAYKDAPSEAPELENLYKKFKSTHLGCREIPITFDQNYAYKHRSTEYISAFHPLINAITNYFIQEKFDKNLAYKVAVQAKHFLPEKLVKPGFYILVLYKVIVVKDYGDGRSNSISLLCSLLADLNGESVAILSEDVSDYVHGVVQTMGEQLSDCPELDSDTVQFLRDHISTEMYFRKEAVKKDEIIKFLSSIRRRAEQEINYIDTRIQRAEGMLLKDKAIEAILRSRIEELKQKRKKVLDAQSRATLDVSQSLISVNLLSITE
;
A
#
# COMPACT_ATOMS: atom_id res chain seq x y z
N MET A 1 -5.11 49.70 70.78
CA MET A 1 -3.99 50.45 70.17
C MET A 1 -3.24 49.53 69.23
N LEU A 2 -3.58 49.58 67.94
CA LEU A 2 -2.73 49.15 66.83
C LEU A 2 -2.85 50.28 65.81
N ALA A 3 -1.72 50.90 65.48
CA ALA A 3 -1.64 52.09 64.64
C ALA A 3 -2.19 51.81 63.22
N PRO A 4 -2.72 52.84 62.52
CA PRO A 4 -3.06 52.70 61.10
C PRO A 4 -1.77 52.47 60.32
N LYS A 5 -1.62 51.28 59.72
CA LYS A 5 -0.59 51.06 58.69
C LYS A 5 -0.92 52.00 57.54
N GLN A 6 0.05 52.83 57.18
CA GLN A 6 0.07 53.62 55.96
C GLN A 6 -0.36 52.73 54.78
N GLN A 7 -1.28 53.23 53.94
CA GLN A 7 -1.49 52.72 52.59
C GLN A 7 -0.17 52.85 51.84
N GLY A 8 0.68 51.82 51.93
CA GLY A 8 1.79 51.66 51.01
C GLY A 8 1.22 51.32 49.65
N ASP A 9 1.66 52.04 48.62
CA ASP A 9 1.32 51.77 47.23
C ASP A 9 1.54 50.27 46.94
N LEU A 10 0.46 49.58 46.56
CA LEU A 10 0.59 48.25 45.99
C LEU A 10 1.45 48.37 44.72
N PRO A 11 2.35 47.40 44.46
CA PRO A 11 3.24 47.49 43.31
C PRO A 11 2.42 47.61 42.03
N VAL A 12 2.66 48.68 41.28
CA VAL A 12 1.97 48.96 40.02
C VAL A 12 2.37 47.90 38.99
N LYS A 13 1.43 47.02 38.67
CA LYS A 13 1.60 45.88 37.75
C LYS A 13 1.58 46.29 36.28
N PHE A 14 0.88 47.37 35.93
CA PHE A 14 0.75 47.87 34.57
C PHE A 14 0.97 49.40 34.51
N LYS A 15 1.67 49.89 33.50
CA LYS A 15 2.03 51.31 33.34
C LYS A 15 0.95 52.09 32.58
N VAL A 16 0.91 53.41 32.78
CA VAL A 16 0.12 54.32 31.93
C VAL A 16 0.61 54.21 30.47
N GLU A 17 -0.31 54.27 29.52
CA GLU A 17 -0.18 53.98 28.08
C GLU A 17 0.07 52.50 27.73
N GLN A 18 0.15 51.60 28.71
CA GLN A 18 0.31 50.18 28.43
C GLN A 18 -0.98 49.58 27.88
N ARG A 19 -0.86 48.87 26.75
CA ARG A 19 -1.96 48.11 26.13
C ARG A 19 -2.32 46.87 26.96
N VAL A 20 -3.62 46.69 27.21
CA VAL A 20 -4.19 45.60 28.00
C VAL A 20 -5.42 45.02 27.31
N SER A 21 -5.75 43.77 27.64
CA SER A 21 -7.03 43.16 27.28
C SER A 21 -7.75 42.62 28.51
N SER A 22 -9.07 42.45 28.42
CA SER A 22 -9.84 41.80 29.48
C SER A 22 -9.47 40.32 29.58
N VAL A 23 -9.36 39.81 30.81
CA VAL A 23 -9.15 38.37 31.08
C VAL A 23 -10.38 37.55 30.70
N GLN A 24 -11.59 38.11 30.84
CA GLN A 24 -12.85 37.44 30.49
C GLN A 24 -13.12 37.43 28.97
N ASN A 25 -12.63 38.44 28.25
CA ASN A 25 -12.75 38.54 26.80
C ASN A 25 -11.48 39.15 26.19
N THR A 26 -10.59 38.31 25.68
CA THR A 26 -9.31 38.70 25.07
C THR A 26 -9.44 39.62 23.85
N ALA A 27 -10.63 39.70 23.22
CA ALA A 27 -10.90 40.59 22.10
C ALA A 27 -11.22 42.03 22.54
N LYS A 28 -11.62 42.25 23.80
CA LYS A 28 -11.81 43.60 24.37
C LYS A 28 -10.44 44.16 24.76
N LYS A 29 -9.96 45.13 24.00
CA LYS A 29 -8.60 45.68 24.06
C LYS A 29 -8.64 47.18 24.31
N GLY A 30 -7.64 47.68 25.04
CA GLY A 30 -7.59 49.08 25.44
C GLY A 30 -6.23 49.49 26.00
N SER A 31 -6.11 50.75 26.38
CA SER A 31 -4.88 51.32 26.94
C SER A 31 -5.16 51.85 28.34
N ILE A 32 -4.23 51.62 29.27
CA ILE A 32 -4.32 52.20 30.60
C ILE A 32 -4.06 53.70 30.50
N ILE A 33 -5.03 54.53 30.87
CA ILE A 33 -4.85 55.99 30.91
C ILE A 33 -4.43 56.44 32.29
N LYS A 34 -4.82 55.71 33.34
CA LYS A 34 -4.57 56.12 34.71
C LYS A 34 -4.48 54.95 35.68
N VAL A 35 -3.55 55.04 36.62
CA VAL A 35 -3.48 54.15 37.78
C VAL A 35 -4.31 54.78 38.91
N LEU A 36 -5.31 54.05 39.41
CA LEU A 36 -6.23 54.51 40.46
C LEU A 36 -5.83 53.96 41.82
N ASN A 37 -6.15 54.65 42.92
CA ASN A 37 -5.81 54.22 44.28
C ASN A 37 -6.31 52.80 44.58
N ALA A 38 -5.45 51.98 45.20
CA ALA A 38 -5.79 50.62 45.55
C ALA A 38 -6.97 50.54 46.53
N ARG A 39 -7.87 49.57 46.30
CA ARG A 39 -9.05 49.30 47.15
C ARG A 39 -9.19 47.79 47.30
N GLY A 40 -9.51 47.31 48.51
CA GLY A 40 -9.77 45.89 48.75
C GLY A 40 -8.58 44.95 48.50
N GLY A 41 -7.34 45.44 48.54
CA GLY A 41 -6.13 44.63 48.32
C GLY A 41 -5.67 44.51 46.87
N PHE A 42 -6.34 45.17 45.93
CA PHE A 42 -5.97 45.18 44.51
C PHE A 42 -5.72 46.60 44.00
N GLN A 43 -4.77 46.73 43.08
CA GLN A 43 -4.56 47.95 42.31
C GLN A 43 -5.66 48.09 41.23
N PHE A 44 -6.20 49.29 41.04
CA PHE A 44 -7.19 49.58 39.99
C PHE A 44 -6.58 50.42 38.88
N TYR A 45 -7.09 50.24 37.66
CA TYR A 45 -6.65 50.94 36.46
C TYR A 45 -7.86 51.48 35.70
N GLU A 46 -7.74 52.69 35.19
CA GLU A 46 -8.67 53.28 34.24
C GLU A 46 -8.19 52.94 32.83
N VAL A 47 -9.00 52.16 32.10
CA VAL A 47 -8.69 51.64 30.77
C VAL A 47 -9.60 52.33 29.75
N LEU A 48 -9.00 52.94 28.72
CA LEU A 48 -9.71 53.32 27.50
C LEU A 48 -9.79 52.10 26.60
N TRP A 49 -10.96 51.57 26.40
CA TRP A 49 -11.19 50.51 25.42
C TRP A 49 -11.19 51.07 23.99
N ASP A 50 -10.83 50.22 23.02
CA ASP A 50 -10.74 50.60 21.59
C ASP A 50 -12.10 51.02 20.99
N ASN A 51 -13.20 50.63 21.65
CA ASN A 51 -14.56 51.10 21.34
C ASN A 51 -14.91 52.45 21.99
N LEU A 52 -13.91 53.14 22.57
CA LEU A 52 -14.00 54.42 23.29
C LEU A 52 -14.68 54.36 24.66
N ASP A 53 -14.99 53.17 25.17
CA ASP A 53 -15.52 53.02 26.53
C ASP A 53 -14.42 53.22 27.57
N LEU A 54 -14.77 53.86 28.67
CA LEU A 54 -13.87 54.08 29.79
C LEU A 54 -14.33 53.22 30.98
N GLU A 55 -13.49 52.30 31.45
CA GLU A 55 -13.81 51.46 32.60
C GLU A 55 -12.68 51.44 33.63
N ALA A 56 -13.05 51.42 34.91
CA ALA A 56 -12.14 51.26 36.03
C ALA A 56 -12.17 49.82 36.54
N LEU A 57 -11.08 49.08 36.34
CA LEU A 57 -11.02 47.64 36.60
C LEU A 57 -9.86 47.26 37.53
N PRO A 58 -10.03 46.20 38.35
CA PRO A 58 -8.96 45.69 39.20
C PRO A 58 -7.92 44.91 38.39
N GLU A 59 -6.69 44.85 38.91
CA GLU A 59 -5.53 44.26 38.23
C GLU A 59 -5.62 42.78 37.82
N HIS A 60 -6.59 42.02 38.36
CA HIS A 60 -6.79 40.60 38.03
C HIS A 60 -7.75 40.38 36.86
N GLU A 61 -8.51 41.42 36.46
CA GLU A 61 -9.38 41.38 35.28
C GLU A 61 -8.66 41.87 34.01
N LEU A 62 -7.43 42.36 34.16
CA LEU A 62 -6.59 42.86 33.08
C LEU A 62 -5.38 41.95 32.86
N GLN A 63 -5.01 41.78 31.61
CA GLN A 63 -3.75 41.16 31.20
C GLN A 63 -3.08 42.01 30.13
N ILE A 64 -1.75 41.95 30.03
CA ILE A 64 -1.02 42.65 28.97
C ILE A 64 -1.56 42.19 27.62
N GLU A 65 -1.87 43.14 26.72
CA GLU A 65 -2.25 42.78 25.36
C GLU A 65 -1.10 41.99 24.74
N ARG A 66 -1.33 40.70 24.53
CA ARG A 66 -0.43 39.88 23.72
C ARG A 66 -0.81 40.15 22.27
N ILE A 67 -0.03 40.98 21.58
CA ILE A 67 -0.07 41.07 20.13
C ILE A 67 0.36 39.70 19.61
N THR A 68 -0.59 38.89 19.14
CA THR A 68 -0.29 37.65 18.43
C THR A 68 0.26 38.05 17.07
N ARG A 69 1.58 38.27 16.98
CA ARG A 69 2.23 38.64 15.73
C ARG A 69 2.00 37.54 14.69
N THR A 70 1.39 37.90 13.58
CA THR A 70 1.25 37.02 12.42
C THR A 70 2.57 36.96 11.64
N PRO A 71 2.79 35.97 10.74
CA PRO A 71 3.95 35.95 9.87
C PRO A 71 4.12 37.24 9.05
N TRP A 72 3.02 37.87 8.65
CA TRP A 72 3.04 39.15 7.95
C TRP A 72 3.57 40.28 8.84
N ASP A 73 3.14 40.34 10.10
CA ASP A 73 3.63 41.32 11.08
C ASP A 73 5.13 41.12 11.37
N LEU A 74 5.63 39.88 11.28
CA LEU A 74 7.05 39.57 11.43
C LEU A 74 7.87 39.99 10.21
N LEU A 75 7.31 39.85 9.00
CA LEU A 75 7.93 40.35 7.76
C LEU A 75 7.98 41.88 7.77
N GLU A 76 6.87 42.54 8.11
CA GLU A 76 6.79 44.00 8.24
C GLU A 76 7.77 44.55 9.27
N GLY A 77 7.89 43.88 10.43
CA GLY A 77 8.82 44.27 11.48
C GLY A 77 10.27 43.83 11.26
N ASN A 78 10.64 43.36 10.06
CA ASN A 78 11.94 42.79 9.70
C ASN A 78 12.49 41.79 10.76
N SER A 79 11.59 41.06 11.41
CA SER A 79 11.87 40.13 12.51
C SER A 79 11.86 38.69 12.00
N LEU A 80 12.58 38.46 10.89
CA LEU A 80 12.65 37.19 10.19
C LEU A 80 13.65 36.24 10.84
N ARG A 81 13.27 34.97 10.95
CA ARG A 81 14.13 33.90 11.45
C ARG A 81 15.07 33.37 10.36
N GLU A 82 16.13 32.72 10.82
CA GLU A 82 17.19 32.15 9.98
C GLU A 82 16.69 30.90 9.21
N TYR A 83 17.38 30.52 8.14
CA TYR A 83 17.05 29.36 7.30
C TYR A 83 16.96 28.06 8.10
N GLN A 84 17.76 27.92 9.16
CA GLN A 84 17.77 26.71 9.98
C GLN A 84 16.42 26.50 10.69
N ASP A 85 15.79 27.57 11.17
CA ASP A 85 14.46 27.50 11.78
C ASP A 85 13.40 27.18 10.71
N PHE A 86 13.56 27.72 9.49
CA PHE A 86 12.71 27.39 8.34
C PHE A 86 12.80 25.90 7.99
N SER A 87 14.01 25.37 7.92
CA SER A 87 14.28 23.96 7.63
C SER A 87 13.64 23.05 8.69
N ILE A 88 13.77 23.38 9.98
CA ILE A 88 13.11 22.64 11.07
C ILE A 88 11.59 22.67 10.92
N ALA A 89 10.99 23.85 10.76
CA ALA A 89 9.54 24.01 10.73
C ALA A 89 8.90 23.31 9.52
N THR A 90 9.48 23.47 8.33
CA THR A 90 8.99 22.82 7.11
C THR A 90 9.13 21.30 7.16
N THR A 91 10.29 20.81 7.64
CA THR A 91 10.53 19.37 7.84
C THR A 91 9.54 18.79 8.85
N LEU A 92 9.25 19.53 9.93
CA LEU A 92 8.27 19.14 10.94
C LEU A 92 6.85 18.97 10.37
N HIS A 93 6.42 19.84 9.46
CA HIS A 93 5.15 19.69 8.75
C HIS A 93 5.07 18.43 7.88
N LYS A 94 6.19 18.04 7.25
CA LYS A 94 6.30 16.80 6.48
C LYS A 94 6.36 15.57 7.39
N VAL A 95 7.21 15.54 8.41
CA VAL A 95 7.38 14.36 9.29
C VAL A 95 6.06 13.95 9.95
N ARG A 96 5.24 14.91 10.38
CA ARG A 96 3.90 14.63 10.94
C ARG A 96 2.85 14.21 9.89
N ASN A 97 3.25 14.15 8.63
CA ASN A 97 2.51 13.60 7.51
C ASN A 97 1.08 14.13 7.41
N THR A 98 0.96 15.45 7.58
CA THR A 98 -0.34 16.10 7.76
C THR A 98 -1.10 16.34 6.47
N ALA A 99 -0.46 16.15 5.31
CA ALA A 99 -1.03 16.41 4.00
C ALA A 99 -1.22 15.13 3.17
N SER A 100 -2.27 15.09 2.35
CA SER A 100 -2.58 13.97 1.47
C SER A 100 -1.75 13.99 0.19
N ASN A 101 -1.26 15.16 -0.24
CA ASN A 101 -0.34 15.30 -1.38
C ASN A 101 1.15 15.16 -0.98
N THR A 102 1.43 14.48 0.14
CA THR A 102 2.77 14.20 0.65
C THR A 102 2.82 12.75 1.09
N ILE A 103 3.86 12.01 0.67
CA ILE A 103 4.12 10.64 1.11
C ILE A 103 5.39 10.68 1.94
N SER A 104 5.25 10.96 3.24
CA SER A 104 6.41 11.19 4.11
C SER A 104 7.28 9.95 4.28
N THR A 105 6.69 8.76 4.07
CA THR A 105 7.36 7.48 4.20
C THR A 105 7.92 6.93 2.89
N LEU A 106 7.94 7.73 1.81
CA LEU A 106 8.34 7.29 0.46
C LEU A 106 9.67 6.53 0.47
N GLN A 107 10.70 7.03 1.17
CA GLN A 107 11.98 6.33 1.26
C GLN A 107 12.23 5.74 2.66
N ALA A 108 11.23 5.60 3.51
CA ALA A 108 11.46 5.27 4.92
C ALA A 108 11.72 3.78 5.23
N SER A 109 11.41 2.87 4.30
CA SER A 109 11.64 1.42 4.40
C SER A 109 13.01 1.01 3.88
N ARG A 110 13.54 -0.14 4.34
CA ARG A 110 14.76 -0.76 3.78
C ARG A 110 14.41 -1.61 2.55
N THR A 111 13.97 -0.95 1.47
CA THR A 111 13.54 -1.56 0.20
C THR A 111 14.16 -0.81 -0.98
N ILE A 112 14.12 -1.40 -2.18
CA ILE A 112 14.43 -0.68 -3.42
C ILE A 112 13.19 0.14 -3.80
N PHE A 113 13.35 1.43 -4.06
CA PHE A 113 12.26 2.29 -4.48
C PHE A 113 11.76 1.89 -5.87
N MET A 114 10.48 1.53 -5.95
CA MET A 114 9.78 1.24 -7.20
C MET A 114 8.48 2.06 -7.24
N PRO A 115 8.31 3.01 -8.19
CA PRO A 115 7.14 3.89 -8.25
C PRO A 115 5.80 3.16 -8.18
N TYR A 116 5.65 2.06 -8.94
CA TYR A 116 4.41 1.28 -9.00
C TYR A 116 3.97 0.71 -7.64
N GLN A 117 4.90 0.45 -6.71
CA GLN A 117 4.58 -0.10 -5.38
C GLN A 117 3.84 0.91 -4.48
N TYR A 118 3.78 2.19 -4.86
CA TYR A 118 3.02 3.22 -4.16
C TYR A 118 1.62 3.42 -4.74
N LYS A 119 1.27 2.74 -5.84
CA LYS A 119 -0.07 2.80 -6.47
C LYS A 119 -1.16 2.36 -5.52
N PRO A 120 -1.01 1.23 -4.81
CA PRO A 120 -1.98 0.86 -3.80
C PRO A 120 -2.06 1.88 -2.66
N LEU A 121 -0.92 2.45 -2.25
CA LEU A 121 -0.87 3.42 -1.15
C LEU A 121 -1.65 4.69 -1.48
N VAL A 122 -1.41 5.30 -2.64
CA VAL A 122 -2.10 6.52 -3.07
C VAL A 122 -3.60 6.27 -3.20
N LYS A 123 -4.00 5.16 -3.84
CA LYS A 123 -5.41 4.76 -3.92
C LYS A 123 -6.04 4.54 -2.55
N PHE A 124 -5.31 3.93 -1.62
CA PHE A 124 -5.75 3.67 -0.25
C PHE A 124 -5.94 4.97 0.54
N LEU A 125 -5.02 5.93 0.43
CA LEU A 125 -5.11 7.25 1.10
C LEU A 125 -6.26 8.10 0.54
N ASN A 126 -6.55 7.98 -0.75
CA ASN A 126 -7.65 8.67 -1.42
C ASN A 126 -8.99 7.93 -1.28
N SER A 127 -9.00 6.69 -0.77
CA SER A 127 -10.20 5.87 -0.58
C SER A 127 -10.95 6.28 0.69
N GLU A 128 -12.25 6.47 0.57
CA GLU A 128 -13.14 6.83 1.68
C GLU A 128 -13.19 5.74 2.76
N LEU A 129 -13.24 4.48 2.33
CA LEU A 129 -13.34 3.33 3.22
C LEU A 129 -11.98 2.86 3.72
N LYS A 130 -10.86 3.30 3.11
CA LYS A 130 -9.51 2.74 3.33
C LYS A 130 -9.50 1.21 3.21
N ARG A 131 -10.16 0.72 2.16
CA ARG A 131 -10.29 -0.71 1.86
C ARG A 131 -9.88 -0.97 0.42
N ILE A 132 -8.96 -1.90 0.19
CA ILE A 132 -8.40 -2.14 -1.15
C ILE A 132 -8.05 -3.61 -1.37
N LEU A 133 -8.28 -4.09 -2.59
CA LEU A 133 -7.82 -5.35 -3.15
C LEU A 133 -6.64 -5.07 -4.08
N ILE A 134 -5.46 -5.49 -3.64
CA ILE A 134 -4.22 -5.46 -4.42
C ILE A 134 -4.09 -6.80 -5.13
N ALA A 135 -4.30 -6.74 -6.43
CA ALA A 135 -4.30 -7.88 -7.31
C ALA A 135 -3.05 -7.94 -8.21
N ASP A 136 -1.91 -7.46 -7.73
CA ASP A 136 -0.69 -7.36 -8.53
C ASP A 136 -0.07 -8.74 -8.81
N GLU A 137 0.62 -8.89 -9.94
CA GLU A 137 1.24 -10.15 -10.37
C GLU A 137 2.25 -10.71 -9.34
N VAL A 138 2.53 -12.02 -9.36
CA VAL A 138 3.53 -12.61 -8.45
C VAL A 138 4.91 -11.99 -8.69
N GLY A 139 5.59 -11.62 -7.61
CA GLY A 139 6.95 -11.08 -7.66
C GLY A 139 7.07 -9.57 -7.78
N LEU A 140 5.96 -8.83 -7.93
CA LEU A 140 5.96 -7.36 -7.95
C LEU A 140 6.11 -6.71 -6.57
N GLY A 141 5.84 -7.46 -5.49
CA GLY A 141 6.08 -7.00 -4.12
C GLY A 141 4.84 -6.66 -3.31
N LYS A 142 3.74 -7.41 -3.43
CA LYS A 142 2.51 -7.23 -2.60
C LYS A 142 2.76 -7.09 -1.10
N THR A 143 3.70 -7.85 -0.54
CA THR A 143 4.10 -7.73 0.88
C THR A 143 4.76 -6.38 1.18
N ILE A 144 5.54 -5.84 0.23
CA ILE A 144 6.17 -4.51 0.30
C ILE A 144 5.12 -3.41 0.19
N GLU A 145 4.19 -3.52 -0.75
CA GLU A 145 3.05 -2.59 -0.90
C GLU A 145 2.21 -2.50 0.38
N ALA A 146 1.88 -3.64 0.99
CA ALA A 146 1.20 -3.68 2.28
C ALA A 146 2.05 -3.05 3.40
N GLY A 147 3.36 -3.29 3.39
CA GLY A 147 4.31 -2.67 4.32
C GLY A 147 4.37 -1.14 4.18
N HIS A 148 4.28 -0.59 2.96
CA HIS A 148 4.18 0.86 2.73
C HIS A 148 2.88 1.44 3.28
N ILE A 149 1.75 0.74 3.12
CA ILE A 149 0.48 1.13 3.74
C ILE A 149 0.60 1.14 5.27
N MET A 150 1.18 0.10 5.86
CA MET A 150 1.43 0.05 7.31
C MET A 150 2.33 1.20 7.77
N LEU A 151 3.45 1.43 7.08
CA LEU A 151 4.42 2.47 7.43
C LEU A 151 3.80 3.86 7.38
N GLU A 152 3.02 4.15 6.33
CA GLU A 152 2.33 5.42 6.17
C GLU A 152 1.23 5.60 7.22
N MET A 153 0.45 4.57 7.54
CA MET A 153 -0.55 4.62 8.61
C MET A 153 0.07 4.84 9.99
N ALA A 154 1.21 4.20 10.27
CA ALA A 154 1.96 4.39 11.50
C ALA A 154 2.51 5.82 11.60
N ALA A 155 3.08 6.36 10.52
CA ALA A 155 3.56 7.74 10.47
C ALA A 155 2.45 8.78 10.65
N ARG A 156 1.20 8.46 10.25
CA ARG A 156 0.01 9.31 10.46
C ARG A 156 -0.63 9.14 11.84
N GLY A 157 -0.09 8.27 12.71
CA GLY A 157 -0.62 8.01 14.05
C GLY A 157 -1.90 7.17 14.08
N ASN A 158 -2.21 6.47 12.99
CA ASN A 158 -3.45 5.69 12.83
C ASN A 158 -3.21 4.17 12.92
N LEU A 159 -2.12 3.71 13.55
CA LEU A 159 -1.76 2.30 13.60
C LEU A 159 -1.29 1.87 14.99
N THR A 160 -2.20 1.27 15.76
CA THR A 160 -1.96 0.76 17.11
C THR A 160 -2.16 -0.75 17.19
N ASN A 161 -3.18 -1.28 16.52
CA ASN A 161 -3.44 -2.71 16.43
C ASN A 161 -3.60 -3.20 14.98
N VAL A 162 -2.91 -4.29 14.66
CA VAL A 162 -2.82 -4.85 13.31
C VAL A 162 -2.93 -6.36 13.35
N LEU A 163 -3.70 -6.89 12.42
CA LEU A 163 -3.79 -8.33 12.21
C LEU A 163 -3.44 -8.66 10.75
N VAL A 164 -2.43 -9.51 10.58
CA VAL A 164 -2.13 -10.14 9.29
C VAL A 164 -2.70 -11.55 9.29
N ILE A 165 -3.50 -11.86 8.28
CA ILE A 165 -4.04 -13.18 8.00
C ILE A 165 -3.34 -13.72 6.76
N CYS A 166 -2.67 -14.86 6.88
CA CYS A 166 -2.00 -15.50 5.75
C CYS A 166 -2.06 -17.04 5.87
N THR A 167 -1.54 -17.76 4.88
CA THR A 167 -1.37 -19.22 5.00
C THR A 167 -0.31 -19.57 6.05
N ASN A 168 -0.34 -20.81 6.56
CA ASN A 168 0.58 -21.25 7.61
C ASN A 168 2.06 -21.16 7.18
N SER A 169 2.34 -21.44 5.91
CA SER A 169 3.66 -21.39 5.27
C SER A 169 4.26 -19.98 5.21
N LEU A 170 3.42 -18.94 5.20
CA LEU A 170 3.83 -17.54 5.02
C LEU A 170 3.99 -16.76 6.32
N ARG A 171 3.55 -17.29 7.48
CA ARG A 171 3.58 -16.56 8.77
C ARG A 171 4.97 -16.07 9.16
N ASP A 172 5.97 -16.94 9.04
CA ASP A 172 7.36 -16.62 9.40
C ASP A 172 7.96 -15.63 8.39
N LYS A 173 7.62 -15.76 7.12
CA LYS A 173 8.03 -14.84 6.07
C LYS A 173 7.50 -13.42 6.34
N TRP A 174 6.20 -13.28 6.59
CA TRP A 174 5.57 -11.99 6.92
C TRP A 174 6.24 -11.34 8.13
N LYS A 175 6.46 -12.11 9.19
CA LYS A 175 7.16 -11.63 10.38
C LYS A 175 8.56 -11.11 10.06
N MET A 176 9.35 -11.89 9.33
CA MET A 176 10.72 -11.51 8.95
C MET A 176 10.73 -10.28 8.03
N GLU A 177 9.93 -10.27 6.96
CA GLU A 177 9.92 -9.16 6.00
C GLU A 177 9.50 -7.84 6.66
N LEU A 178 8.43 -7.84 7.44
CA LEU A 178 7.97 -6.64 8.14
C LEU A 178 8.99 -6.18 9.17
N GLN A 179 9.66 -7.10 9.87
CA GLN A 179 10.69 -6.76 10.86
C GLN A 179 11.98 -6.24 10.21
N GLU A 180 12.43 -6.81 9.10
CA GLU A 180 13.69 -6.43 8.46
C GLU A 180 13.57 -5.19 7.58
N LYS A 181 12.46 -5.07 6.84
CA LYS A 181 12.28 -4.02 5.83
C LYS A 181 11.55 -2.80 6.37
N PHE A 182 10.64 -3.01 7.33
CA PHE A 182 9.77 -1.95 7.88
C PHE A 182 9.91 -1.78 9.40
N ASN A 183 10.71 -2.62 10.06
CA ASN A 183 10.89 -2.65 11.51
C ASN A 183 9.63 -2.91 12.35
N PHE A 184 8.60 -3.52 11.77
CA PHE A 184 7.40 -3.92 12.49
C PHE A 184 7.56 -5.30 13.13
N ILE A 185 7.27 -5.43 14.43
CA ILE A 185 7.44 -6.70 15.16
C ILE A 185 6.08 -7.34 15.44
N LEU A 186 5.74 -8.37 14.66
CA LEU A 186 4.48 -9.06 14.80
C LEU A 186 4.60 -10.30 15.70
N LYS A 187 3.64 -10.45 16.62
CA LYS A 187 3.46 -11.69 17.39
C LYS A 187 2.82 -12.75 16.50
N LYS A 188 3.47 -13.91 16.39
CA LYS A 188 2.91 -15.09 15.72
C LYS A 188 1.98 -15.81 16.70
N TYR A 189 0.71 -15.96 16.34
CA TYR A 189 -0.25 -16.72 17.12
C TYR A 189 -0.40 -18.13 16.53
N ASP A 190 -0.24 -19.17 17.36
CA ASP A 190 -0.42 -20.57 16.95
C ASP A 190 -1.84 -21.09 17.22
N SER A 191 -2.56 -20.46 18.14
CA SER A 191 -3.97 -20.75 18.41
C SER A 191 -4.83 -19.48 18.43
N ALA A 192 -6.13 -19.65 18.14
CA ALA A 192 -7.10 -18.56 18.31
C ALA A 192 -7.23 -18.12 19.77
N LYS A 193 -6.99 -19.04 20.73
CA LYS A 193 -7.07 -18.75 22.17
C LYS A 193 -6.05 -17.72 22.62
N ASP A 194 -4.84 -17.77 22.05
CA ASP A 194 -3.76 -16.83 22.38
C ASP A 194 -4.12 -15.42 21.89
N LEU A 195 -4.69 -15.30 20.69
CA LEU A 195 -5.19 -14.02 20.17
C LEU A 195 -6.36 -13.51 21.02
N ILE A 196 -7.30 -14.37 21.40
CA ILE A 196 -8.43 -14.00 22.26
C ILE A 196 -7.94 -13.48 23.62
N ALA A 197 -6.93 -14.12 24.21
CA ALA A 197 -6.36 -13.70 25.49
C ALA A 197 -5.76 -12.29 25.39
N ASP A 198 -4.97 -12.03 24.34
CA ASP A 198 -4.37 -10.72 24.11
C ASP A 198 -5.44 -9.65 23.84
N ILE A 199 -6.47 -9.94 23.01
CA ILE A 199 -7.59 -9.02 22.78
C ILE A 199 -8.31 -8.70 24.11
N LYS A 200 -8.62 -9.71 24.93
CA LYS A 200 -9.28 -9.50 26.23
C LYS A 200 -8.42 -8.67 27.18
N ASP A 201 -7.12 -8.94 27.28
CA ASP A 201 -6.20 -8.15 28.11
C ASP A 201 -6.09 -6.70 27.61
N ASP A 202 -6.05 -6.52 26.29
CA ASP A 202 -5.92 -5.22 25.65
C ASP A 202 -7.18 -4.36 25.82
N ILE A 203 -8.37 -4.96 25.79
CA ILE A 203 -9.65 -4.33 26.16
C ILE A 203 -9.61 -3.88 27.63
N VAL A 204 -9.23 -4.77 28.54
CA VAL A 204 -9.18 -4.48 29.98
C VAL A 204 -8.20 -3.35 30.29
N ARG A 205 -7.05 -3.33 29.61
CA ARG A 205 -6.01 -2.33 29.82
C ARG A 205 -6.18 -1.08 28.96
N SER A 206 -7.14 -1.07 28.03
CA SER A 206 -7.36 0.00 27.04
C SER A 206 -6.09 0.40 26.29
N ARG A 207 -5.30 -0.60 25.86
CA ARG A 207 -3.97 -0.39 25.28
C ARG A 207 -3.95 -0.35 23.74
N LYS A 208 -4.93 -0.98 23.06
CA LYS A 208 -4.99 -1.11 21.59
C LYS A 208 -3.68 -1.61 20.96
N SER A 209 -3.09 -2.68 21.47
CA SER A 209 -1.71 -3.09 21.18
C SER A 209 -1.56 -4.47 20.51
N VAL A 210 -2.66 -5.07 20.04
CA VAL A 210 -2.60 -6.37 19.37
C VAL A 210 -1.97 -6.22 17.98
N PHE A 211 -0.72 -6.67 17.86
CA PHE A 211 0.05 -6.62 16.62
C PHE A 211 0.54 -8.03 16.25
N GLY A 212 -0.13 -8.70 15.30
CA GLY A 212 0.21 -10.10 15.07
C GLY A 212 -0.30 -10.77 13.80
N ILE A 213 0.04 -12.05 13.68
CA ILE A 213 -0.18 -12.88 12.50
C ILE A 213 -0.92 -14.16 12.91
N LEU A 214 -2.01 -14.49 12.21
CA LEU A 214 -2.77 -15.72 12.43
C LEU A 214 -3.09 -16.40 11.08
N ASN A 215 -3.18 -17.73 11.07
CA ASN A 215 -3.56 -18.45 9.86
C ASN A 215 -5.09 -18.52 9.68
N TYR A 216 -5.54 -18.51 8.42
CA TYR A 216 -6.96 -18.53 8.03
C TYR A 216 -7.83 -19.57 8.75
N GLU A 217 -7.33 -20.79 8.94
CA GLU A 217 -8.12 -21.90 9.51
C GLU A 217 -8.60 -21.62 10.93
N LYS A 218 -7.89 -20.77 11.68
CA LYS A 218 -8.19 -20.47 13.09
C LYS A 218 -9.42 -19.57 13.24
N PHE A 219 -9.83 -18.87 12.18
CA PHE A 219 -11.04 -18.04 12.17
C PHE A 219 -12.34 -18.85 12.10
N ARG A 220 -12.25 -20.18 11.91
CA ARG A 220 -13.38 -21.10 12.11
C ARG A 220 -13.79 -21.23 13.59
N ASN A 221 -12.98 -20.73 14.51
CA ASN A 221 -13.27 -20.77 15.95
C ASN A 221 -14.39 -19.79 16.33
N GLU A 222 -15.48 -20.32 16.89
CA GLU A 222 -16.65 -19.52 17.28
C GLU A 222 -16.41 -18.57 18.45
N GLU A 223 -15.51 -18.90 19.37
CA GLU A 223 -15.20 -18.03 20.52
C GLU A 223 -14.55 -16.74 20.05
N LEU A 224 -13.59 -16.82 19.12
CA LEU A 224 -12.96 -15.64 18.51
C LEU A 224 -14.00 -14.74 17.85
N GLN A 225 -14.92 -15.33 17.08
CA GLN A 225 -15.99 -14.59 16.42
C GLN A 225 -16.91 -13.87 17.43
N LYS A 226 -17.31 -14.55 18.51
CA LYS A 226 -18.15 -13.96 19.57
C LYS A 226 -17.44 -12.85 20.32
N VAL A 227 -16.14 -13.00 20.59
CA VAL A 227 -15.35 -11.97 21.27
C VAL A 227 -15.27 -10.70 20.41
N LEU A 228 -15.02 -10.82 19.12
CA LEU A 228 -14.98 -9.67 18.22
C LEU A 228 -16.34 -8.95 18.15
N GLU A 229 -17.44 -9.69 17.95
CA GLU A 229 -18.79 -9.13 17.90
C GLU A 229 -19.21 -8.46 19.22
N GLY A 230 -18.92 -9.10 20.35
CA GLY A 230 -19.39 -8.64 21.67
C GLY A 230 -18.55 -7.54 22.31
N SER A 231 -17.30 -7.34 21.89
CA SER A 231 -16.37 -6.39 22.52
C SER A 231 -16.24 -5.04 21.82
N ASN A 232 -16.82 -4.88 20.63
CA ASN A 232 -16.56 -3.74 19.74
C ASN A 232 -15.05 -3.46 19.53
N TYR A 233 -14.22 -4.48 19.70
CA TYR A 233 -12.79 -4.39 19.45
C TYR A 233 -12.58 -4.30 17.95
N ARG A 234 -11.88 -3.24 17.53
CA ARG A 234 -11.60 -2.95 16.12
C ARG A 234 -10.12 -2.92 15.86
N PHE A 235 -9.71 -3.52 14.74
CA PHE A 235 -8.34 -3.38 14.23
C PHE A 235 -8.25 -2.12 13.37
N ASP A 236 -7.19 -1.33 13.57
CA ASP A 236 -6.89 -0.18 12.74
C ASP A 236 -6.58 -0.62 11.30
N LEU A 237 -5.89 -1.76 11.15
CA LEU A 237 -5.58 -2.37 9.86
C LEU A 237 -5.65 -3.91 9.90
N LEU A 238 -6.39 -4.46 8.95
CA LEU A 238 -6.42 -5.90 8.63
C LEU A 238 -5.75 -6.14 7.27
N ILE A 239 -4.77 -7.03 7.23
CA ILE A 239 -4.14 -7.49 5.98
C ILE A 239 -4.47 -8.96 5.76
N CYS A 240 -5.05 -9.29 4.61
CA CYS A 240 -5.33 -10.67 4.21
C CYS A 240 -4.48 -11.03 3.00
N ASP A 241 -3.41 -11.80 3.20
CA ASP A 241 -2.58 -12.32 2.13
C ASP A 241 -3.13 -13.64 1.59
N GLU A 242 -3.00 -13.86 0.28
CA GLU A 242 -3.69 -14.95 -0.42
C GLU A 242 -5.22 -14.91 -0.22
N ALA A 243 -5.80 -13.72 -0.36
CA ALA A 243 -7.23 -13.45 -0.16
C ALA A 243 -8.15 -14.33 -1.03
N HIS A 244 -7.64 -14.93 -2.11
CA HIS A 244 -8.38 -15.94 -2.87
C HIS A 244 -8.87 -17.12 -2.00
N LYS A 245 -8.25 -17.40 -0.83
CA LYS A 245 -8.68 -18.42 0.13
C LYS A 245 -10.04 -18.12 0.80
N ILE A 246 -10.52 -16.87 0.73
CA ILE A 246 -11.82 -16.44 1.29
C ILE A 246 -12.83 -16.03 0.20
N ARG A 247 -12.62 -16.39 -1.06
CA ARG A 247 -13.54 -16.06 -2.16
C ARG A 247 -14.85 -16.86 -2.16
N ASN A 248 -14.92 -17.99 -1.45
CA ASN A 248 -16.14 -18.80 -1.36
C ASN A 248 -16.92 -18.43 -0.09
N ASN A 249 -18.06 -17.76 -0.28
CA ASN A 249 -18.90 -17.21 0.77
C ASN A 249 -19.61 -18.26 1.65
N GLU A 250 -19.69 -19.51 1.19
CA GLU A 250 -20.34 -20.61 1.93
C GLU A 250 -19.45 -21.16 3.04
N THR A 251 -18.13 -21.00 2.90
CA THR A 251 -17.14 -21.59 3.81
C THR A 251 -17.18 -20.94 5.20
N GLN A 252 -16.98 -21.74 6.25
CA GLN A 252 -16.85 -21.23 7.62
C GLN A 252 -15.66 -20.27 7.78
N GLN A 253 -14.62 -20.47 6.97
CA GLN A 253 -13.46 -19.61 6.93
C GLN A 253 -13.81 -18.21 6.41
N HIS A 254 -14.55 -18.11 5.29
CA HIS A 254 -15.04 -16.82 4.81
C HIS A 254 -15.92 -16.13 5.85
N LYS A 255 -16.89 -16.84 6.43
CA LYS A 255 -17.79 -16.29 7.45
C LYS A 255 -17.04 -15.78 8.68
N GLY A 256 -16.02 -16.50 9.12
CA GLY A 256 -15.16 -16.10 10.22
C GLY A 256 -14.35 -14.83 9.92
N VAL A 257 -13.71 -14.77 8.75
CA VAL A 257 -12.92 -13.60 8.33
C VAL A 257 -13.80 -12.38 8.05
N ALA A 258 -15.00 -12.56 7.48
CA ALA A 258 -15.95 -11.49 7.24
C ALA A 258 -16.28 -10.69 8.51
N LYS A 259 -16.41 -11.37 9.65
CA LYS A 259 -16.61 -10.71 10.95
C LYS A 259 -15.42 -9.88 11.39
N VAL A 260 -14.20 -10.33 11.10
CA VAL A 260 -12.98 -9.56 11.39
C VAL A 260 -12.92 -8.32 10.50
N VAL A 261 -13.29 -8.45 9.23
CA VAL A 261 -13.38 -7.35 8.25
C VAL A 261 -14.41 -6.30 8.68
N ASP A 262 -15.58 -6.74 9.18
CA ASP A 262 -16.60 -5.85 9.74
C ASP A 262 -16.09 -5.11 11.00
N ASN A 263 -15.18 -5.72 11.75
CA ASN A 263 -14.49 -5.19 12.92
C ASN A 263 -13.11 -4.56 12.59
N SER A 264 -12.91 -4.04 11.39
CA SER A 264 -11.66 -3.39 11.00
C SER A 264 -11.92 -2.04 10.34
N ASP A 265 -11.18 -1.01 10.74
CA ASP A 265 -11.33 0.34 10.20
C ASP A 265 -10.70 0.44 8.80
N ALA A 266 -9.54 -0.19 8.57
CA ALA A 266 -8.95 -0.35 7.24
C ALA A 266 -8.66 -1.82 6.88
N VAL A 267 -8.74 -2.15 5.58
CA VAL A 267 -8.59 -3.54 5.11
C VAL A 267 -7.80 -3.60 3.79
N VAL A 268 -6.76 -4.43 3.75
CA VAL A 268 -5.96 -4.68 2.55
C VAL A 268 -6.02 -6.16 2.21
N PHE A 269 -6.57 -6.50 1.06
CA PHE A 269 -6.53 -7.85 0.51
C PHE A 269 -5.42 -7.95 -0.52
N LEU A 270 -4.60 -9.00 -0.43
CA LEU A 270 -3.53 -9.29 -1.37
C LEU A 270 -3.83 -10.62 -2.05
N THR A 271 -3.76 -10.64 -3.37
CA THR A 271 -3.89 -11.87 -4.16
C THR A 271 -3.19 -11.67 -5.49
N ALA A 272 -2.55 -12.69 -6.05
CA ALA A 272 -2.13 -12.61 -7.46
C ALA A 272 -3.30 -12.89 -8.43
N THR A 273 -4.35 -13.51 -7.90
CA THR A 273 -5.40 -14.21 -8.65
C THR A 273 -6.77 -13.79 -8.13
N PRO A 274 -7.22 -12.56 -8.41
CA PRO A 274 -8.48 -12.02 -7.90
C PRO A 274 -9.71 -12.69 -8.53
N ILE A 275 -9.60 -13.08 -9.81
CA ILE A 275 -10.60 -13.83 -10.55
C ILE A 275 -9.99 -15.17 -10.86
N MET A 276 -10.80 -16.20 -10.68
CA MET A 276 -10.38 -17.58 -10.78
C MET A 276 -11.39 -18.30 -11.68
N THR A 277 -12.56 -18.68 -11.14
CA THR A 277 -13.56 -19.44 -11.90
C THR A 277 -14.49 -18.54 -12.73
N HIS A 278 -14.92 -17.44 -12.13
CA HIS A 278 -15.92 -16.53 -12.68
C HIS A 278 -15.92 -15.21 -11.89
N LEU A 279 -16.54 -14.18 -12.45
CA LEU A 279 -16.68 -12.85 -11.83
C LEU A 279 -17.22 -12.89 -10.39
N GLY A 280 -18.08 -13.86 -10.06
CA GLY A 280 -18.60 -14.04 -8.69
C GLY A 280 -17.53 -14.25 -7.61
N ASN A 281 -16.34 -14.75 -7.96
CA ASN A 281 -15.24 -14.84 -6.99
C ASN A 281 -14.71 -13.46 -6.60
N LEU A 282 -14.49 -12.60 -7.59
CA LEU A 282 -14.06 -11.23 -7.36
C LEU A 282 -15.15 -10.47 -6.60
N HIS A 283 -16.42 -10.65 -6.98
CA HIS A 283 -17.55 -10.07 -6.25
C HIS A 283 -17.52 -10.42 -4.76
N ASN A 284 -17.29 -11.69 -4.40
CA ASN A 284 -17.24 -12.09 -2.98
C ASN A 284 -16.11 -11.38 -2.20
N LEU A 285 -14.99 -11.06 -2.84
CA LEU A 285 -13.91 -10.28 -2.21
C LEU A 285 -14.27 -8.79 -2.11
N ILE A 286 -14.77 -8.20 -3.20
CA ILE A 286 -15.20 -6.79 -3.25
C ILE A 286 -16.33 -6.53 -2.26
N ARG A 287 -17.28 -7.47 -2.13
CA ARG A 287 -18.38 -7.40 -1.15
C ARG A 287 -17.91 -7.37 0.29
N LEU A 288 -16.79 -8.04 0.62
CA LEU A 288 -16.21 -7.94 1.96
C LEU A 288 -15.62 -6.54 2.20
N LEU A 289 -15.02 -5.93 1.17
CA LEU A 289 -14.46 -4.58 1.27
C LEU A 289 -15.57 -3.52 1.35
N ASP A 290 -16.58 -3.59 0.48
CA ASP A 290 -17.72 -2.66 0.46
C ASP A 290 -19.05 -3.42 0.30
N LYS A 291 -19.56 -3.88 1.45
CA LYS A 291 -20.81 -4.64 1.53
C LYS A 291 -22.04 -3.79 1.17
N GLU A 292 -21.99 -2.49 1.45
CA GLU A 292 -23.09 -1.58 1.14
C GLU A 292 -23.18 -1.31 -0.37
N GLY A 293 -22.02 -1.09 -1.02
CA GLY A 293 -21.95 -0.85 -2.46
C GLY A 293 -22.17 -2.09 -3.33
N TYR A 294 -21.72 -3.27 -2.88
CA TYR A 294 -21.69 -4.49 -3.71
C TYR A 294 -22.31 -5.71 -3.03
N ASP A 295 -23.48 -5.55 -2.39
CA ASP A 295 -24.15 -6.63 -1.64
C ASP A 295 -24.47 -7.86 -2.52
N THR A 296 -24.80 -7.65 -3.79
CA THR A 296 -25.19 -8.72 -4.73
C THR A 296 -24.39 -8.70 -6.03
N PHE A 297 -24.30 -9.87 -6.67
CA PHE A 297 -23.46 -10.09 -7.84
C PHE A 297 -23.87 -9.24 -9.04
N ASP A 298 -25.16 -8.99 -9.21
CA ASP A 298 -25.71 -8.17 -10.28
C ASP A 298 -25.36 -6.69 -10.15
N ILE A 299 -25.36 -6.13 -8.94
CA ILE A 299 -24.87 -4.76 -8.71
C ILE A 299 -23.42 -4.65 -9.15
N PHE A 300 -22.59 -5.61 -8.71
CA PHE A 300 -21.20 -5.68 -9.11
C PHE A 300 -21.01 -5.84 -10.63
N ASN A 301 -21.74 -6.77 -11.25
CA ASN A 301 -21.65 -7.02 -12.68
C ASN A 301 -22.11 -5.81 -13.51
N ASN A 302 -23.17 -5.12 -13.08
CA ASN A 302 -23.62 -3.87 -13.69
C ASN A 302 -22.57 -2.77 -13.53
N ALA A 303 -21.92 -2.65 -12.37
CA ALA A 303 -20.84 -1.69 -12.17
C ALA A 303 -19.65 -1.96 -13.11
N VAL A 304 -19.23 -3.23 -13.25
CA VAL A 304 -18.18 -3.63 -14.20
C VAL A 304 -18.54 -3.23 -15.63
N ARG A 305 -19.78 -3.52 -16.08
CA ARG A 305 -20.27 -3.15 -17.41
C ARG A 305 -20.38 -1.64 -17.62
N LEU A 306 -20.84 -0.92 -16.60
CA LEU A 306 -20.95 0.54 -16.61
C LEU A 306 -19.58 1.21 -16.76
N ASN A 307 -18.54 0.61 -16.20
CA ASN A 307 -17.20 1.15 -16.28
C ASN A 307 -16.59 0.97 -17.69
N GLN A 308 -16.94 -0.11 -18.41
CA GLN A 308 -16.30 -0.50 -19.69
C GLN A 308 -16.12 0.64 -20.72
N PRO A 309 -17.12 1.51 -20.99
CA PRO A 309 -16.93 2.61 -21.96
C PRO A 309 -15.90 3.67 -21.52
N PHE A 310 -15.88 4.04 -20.23
CA PHE A 310 -14.93 5.04 -19.71
C PHE A 310 -13.49 4.58 -19.84
N ILE A 311 -13.29 3.29 -19.63
CA ILE A 311 -12.04 2.59 -19.78
C ILE A 311 -11.55 2.56 -21.23
N GLN A 312 -12.45 2.30 -22.19
CA GLN A 312 -12.12 2.37 -23.61
C GLN A 312 -11.73 3.80 -23.99
N ALA A 313 -12.42 4.80 -23.43
CA ALA A 313 -12.06 6.20 -23.60
C ALA A 313 -10.66 6.51 -23.04
N VAL A 314 -10.31 6.05 -21.82
CA VAL A 314 -8.96 6.23 -21.26
C VAL A 314 -7.89 5.54 -22.10
N LYS A 315 -8.15 4.33 -22.60
CA LYS A 315 -7.22 3.62 -23.50
C LYS A 315 -6.95 4.41 -24.77
N LYS A 316 -7.99 4.97 -25.39
CA LYS A 316 -7.85 5.85 -26.57
C LYS A 316 -7.17 7.17 -26.22
N LEU A 317 -7.37 7.72 -25.03
CA LEU A 317 -6.62 8.90 -24.55
C LEU A 317 -5.12 8.60 -24.45
N ASN A 318 -4.75 7.45 -23.88
CA ASN A 318 -3.36 7.02 -23.72
C ASN A 318 -2.66 6.76 -25.06
N SER A 319 -3.40 6.31 -26.07
CA SER A 319 -2.89 6.15 -27.44
C SER A 319 -2.97 7.42 -28.27
N ASN A 320 -3.10 8.60 -27.65
CA ASN A 320 -3.23 9.91 -28.31
C ASN A 320 -4.38 10.02 -29.34
N GLY A 321 -5.48 9.32 -29.11
CA GLY A 321 -6.69 9.39 -29.94
C GLY A 321 -7.32 10.79 -29.96
N SER A 322 -8.19 11.05 -30.95
CA SER A 322 -8.91 12.31 -31.09
C SER A 322 -9.93 12.50 -29.96
N LEU A 323 -9.84 13.62 -29.23
CA LEU A 323 -10.71 13.90 -28.09
C LEU A 323 -12.19 13.97 -28.49
N GLN A 324 -12.49 14.56 -29.65
CA GLN A 324 -13.86 14.66 -30.14
C GLN A 324 -14.46 13.28 -30.46
N GLN A 325 -13.69 12.41 -31.12
CA GLN A 325 -14.14 11.04 -31.42
C GLN A 325 -14.36 10.25 -30.12
N ILE A 326 -13.46 10.38 -29.15
CA ILE A 326 -13.59 9.74 -27.84
C ILE A 326 -14.87 10.20 -27.14
N ALA A 327 -15.19 11.50 -27.17
CA ALA A 327 -16.40 12.04 -26.56
C ALA A 327 -17.68 11.51 -27.23
N GLU A 328 -17.73 11.46 -28.55
CA GLU A 328 -18.89 10.98 -29.32
C GLU A 328 -19.11 9.47 -29.14
N GLU A 329 -18.04 8.69 -29.20
CA GLU A 329 -18.08 7.25 -28.95
C GLU A 329 -18.47 6.93 -27.51
N LEU A 330 -17.89 7.64 -26.53
CA LEU A 330 -18.24 7.46 -25.12
C LEU A 330 -19.72 7.79 -24.88
N HIS A 331 -20.21 8.91 -25.41
CA HIS A 331 -21.58 9.36 -25.20
C HIS A 331 -22.62 8.42 -25.84
N SER A 332 -22.30 7.85 -27.00
CA SER A 332 -23.18 6.91 -27.72
C SER A 332 -23.00 5.44 -27.33
N ALA A 333 -21.94 5.10 -26.59
CA ALA A 333 -21.70 3.75 -26.11
C ALA A 333 -22.90 3.24 -25.30
N THR A 334 -23.41 2.08 -25.67
CA THR A 334 -24.57 1.48 -25.02
C THR A 334 -24.11 0.54 -23.91
N VAL A 335 -24.58 0.77 -22.69
CA VAL A 335 -24.34 -0.11 -21.54
C VAL A 335 -25.60 -0.94 -21.29
N VAL A 336 -25.40 -2.24 -21.11
CA VAL A 336 -26.45 -3.17 -20.73
C VAL A 336 -26.47 -3.31 -19.22
N GLN A 337 -27.62 -3.02 -18.61
CA GLN A 337 -27.87 -3.28 -17.19
C GLN A 337 -28.87 -4.43 -17.04
N GLU A 338 -28.60 -5.31 -16.08
CA GLU A 338 -29.44 -6.45 -15.74
C GLU A 338 -29.96 -6.32 -14.32
N MET A 339 -31.26 -6.53 -14.15
CA MET A 339 -31.88 -6.63 -12.83
C MET A 339 -32.10 -8.10 -12.51
N THR A 340 -31.57 -8.55 -11.37
CA THR A 340 -31.69 -9.94 -10.95
C THR A 340 -32.49 -10.10 -9.67
N ALA A 341 -33.09 -11.27 -9.55
CA ALA A 341 -33.90 -11.65 -8.41
C ALA A 341 -33.80 -13.17 -8.19
N ASP A 342 -33.36 -13.60 -7.01
CA ASP A 342 -33.03 -15.01 -6.69
C ASP A 342 -32.10 -15.70 -7.70
N GLY A 343 -31.19 -14.94 -8.30
CA GLY A 343 -30.24 -15.44 -9.30
C GLY A 343 -30.78 -15.49 -10.74
N GLU A 344 -32.04 -15.11 -10.97
CA GLU A 344 -32.61 -15.01 -12.32
C GLU A 344 -32.69 -13.56 -12.80
N VAL A 345 -32.28 -13.31 -14.05
CA VAL A 345 -32.43 -12.02 -14.73
C VAL A 345 -33.88 -11.90 -15.18
N PHE A 346 -34.63 -10.94 -14.62
CA PHE A 346 -36.03 -10.73 -15.00
C PHE A 346 -36.24 -9.47 -15.83
N HIS A 347 -35.26 -8.54 -15.82
CA HIS A 347 -35.29 -7.37 -16.67
C HIS A 347 -33.88 -7.02 -17.18
N ARG A 348 -33.79 -6.66 -18.46
CA ARG A 348 -32.57 -6.24 -19.13
C ARG A 348 -32.88 -5.04 -19.98
N PHE A 349 -32.13 -3.96 -19.79
CA PHE A 349 -32.27 -2.75 -20.58
C PHE A 349 -30.89 -2.25 -21.01
N ALA A 350 -30.88 -1.53 -22.13
CA ALA A 350 -29.68 -1.02 -22.75
C ALA A 350 -29.86 0.48 -22.94
N LEU A 351 -28.97 1.28 -22.34
CA LEU A 351 -29.03 2.73 -22.39
C LEU A 351 -27.68 3.30 -22.82
N PRO A 352 -27.66 4.37 -23.63
CA PRO A 352 -26.44 5.14 -23.89
C PRO A 352 -25.83 5.69 -22.59
N VAL A 353 -24.51 5.76 -22.52
CA VAL A 353 -23.79 6.43 -21.41
C VAL A 353 -24.24 7.88 -21.27
N GLY A 354 -24.50 8.58 -22.38
CA GLY A 354 -25.04 9.93 -22.39
C GLY A 354 -26.32 10.08 -21.57
N ASP A 355 -27.23 9.11 -21.65
CA ASP A 355 -28.50 9.13 -20.92
C ASP A 355 -28.30 8.74 -19.44
N LEU A 356 -27.44 7.74 -19.19
CA LEU A 356 -27.13 7.27 -17.83
C LEU A 356 -26.45 8.34 -16.98
N PHE A 357 -25.61 9.18 -17.58
CA PHE A 357 -24.79 10.18 -16.89
C PHE A 357 -25.19 11.63 -17.20
N ALA A 358 -26.36 11.86 -17.82
CA ALA A 358 -26.82 13.20 -18.26
C ALA A 358 -26.84 14.29 -17.18
N GLN A 359 -26.84 13.90 -15.90
CA GLN A 359 -26.85 14.82 -14.76
C GLN A 359 -25.64 14.62 -13.81
N ASP A 360 -24.65 13.84 -14.22
CA ASP A 360 -23.42 13.66 -13.47
C ASP A 360 -22.45 14.80 -13.85
N ALA A 361 -22.15 15.67 -12.87
CA ALA A 361 -21.31 16.85 -13.10
C ALA A 361 -19.88 16.50 -13.52
N LEU A 362 -19.35 15.35 -13.07
CA LEU A 362 -18.00 14.92 -13.42
C LEU A 362 -17.95 14.40 -14.86
N TYR A 363 -18.98 13.67 -15.29
CA TYR A 363 -19.12 13.23 -16.69
C TYR A 363 -19.25 14.42 -17.65
N GLU A 364 -20.11 15.38 -17.33
CA GLU A 364 -20.29 16.58 -18.16
C GLU A 364 -19.00 17.41 -18.24
N ARG A 365 -18.23 17.48 -17.15
CA ARG A 365 -16.91 18.14 -17.14
C ARG A 365 -15.94 17.45 -18.08
N ALA A 366 -15.78 16.12 -17.97
CA ALA A 366 -14.88 15.36 -18.83
C ALA A 366 -15.25 15.51 -20.31
N ARG A 367 -16.55 15.42 -20.62
CA ARG A 367 -17.07 15.58 -21.99
C ARG A 367 -16.85 17.00 -22.52
N ALA A 368 -17.12 18.03 -21.72
CA ALA A 368 -16.86 19.41 -22.11
C ALA A 368 -15.37 19.67 -22.38
N GLN A 369 -14.48 19.11 -21.55
CA GLN A 369 -13.03 19.19 -21.76
C GLN A 369 -12.59 18.50 -23.06
N MET A 370 -13.14 17.34 -23.39
CA MET A 370 -12.87 16.66 -24.66
C MET A 370 -13.34 17.47 -25.89
N LEU A 371 -14.44 18.20 -25.75
CA LEU A 371 -15.06 19.01 -26.82
C LEU A 371 -14.57 20.46 -26.84
N SER A 372 -13.70 20.86 -25.92
CA SER A 372 -13.20 22.24 -25.78
C SER A 372 -12.30 22.69 -26.93
N GLY A 373 -11.74 21.75 -27.70
CA GLY A 373 -10.70 22.01 -28.70
C GLY A 373 -9.28 22.13 -28.12
N ASP A 374 -9.11 22.04 -26.80
CA ASP A 374 -7.80 22.01 -26.15
C ASP A 374 -7.18 20.60 -26.22
N HIS A 375 -6.09 20.44 -26.96
CA HIS A 375 -5.37 19.18 -27.11
C HIS A 375 -4.08 19.11 -26.27
N SER A 376 -3.91 20.02 -25.31
CA SER A 376 -2.78 20.02 -24.40
C SER A 376 -2.67 18.71 -23.59
N ILE A 377 -1.44 18.37 -23.19
CA ILE A 377 -1.17 17.24 -22.31
C ILE A 377 -1.90 17.43 -20.97
N GLU A 378 -1.93 18.66 -20.45
CA GLU A 378 -2.65 19.00 -19.22
C GLU A 378 -4.15 18.71 -19.31
N ASN A 379 -4.81 19.10 -20.42
CA ASN A 379 -6.23 18.80 -20.60
C ASN A 379 -6.47 17.28 -20.72
N ARG A 380 -5.61 16.56 -21.45
CA ARG A 380 -5.69 15.08 -21.53
C ARG A 380 -5.55 14.41 -20.16
N VAL A 381 -4.66 14.90 -19.30
CA VAL A 381 -4.49 14.38 -17.94
C VAL A 381 -5.72 14.68 -17.08
N LYS A 382 -6.31 15.88 -17.17
CA LYS A 382 -7.55 16.22 -16.46
C LYS A 382 -8.74 15.34 -16.89
N ILE A 383 -8.91 15.15 -18.20
CA ILE A 383 -9.93 14.25 -18.74
C ILE A 383 -9.70 12.83 -18.22
N GLN A 384 -8.45 12.35 -18.26
CA GLN A 384 -8.11 11.03 -17.75
C GLN A 384 -8.45 10.89 -16.26
N GLN A 385 -8.12 11.88 -15.43
CA GLN A 385 -8.47 11.89 -14.00
C GLN A 385 -9.99 11.78 -13.80
N ASP A 386 -10.77 12.61 -14.50
CA ASP A 386 -12.23 12.60 -14.39
C ASP A 386 -12.82 11.24 -14.80
N LEU A 387 -12.36 10.67 -15.91
CA LEU A 387 -12.82 9.35 -16.37
C LEU A 387 -12.45 8.22 -15.40
N ILE A 388 -11.29 8.30 -14.75
CA ILE A 388 -10.86 7.33 -13.73
C ILE A 388 -11.72 7.44 -12.48
N GLU A 389 -12.06 8.66 -12.06
CA GLU A 389 -12.93 8.90 -10.91
C GLU A 389 -14.39 8.52 -11.17
N LEU A 390 -14.83 8.45 -12.43
CA LEU A 390 -16.13 7.89 -12.81
C LEU A 390 -16.22 6.37 -12.57
N ASN A 391 -15.09 5.67 -12.46
CA ASN A 391 -15.06 4.23 -12.19
C ASN A 391 -15.32 3.94 -10.70
N SER A 392 -16.50 3.39 -10.41
CA SER A 392 -16.94 3.04 -9.06
C SER A 392 -16.03 2.06 -8.30
N LEU A 393 -15.25 1.25 -9.02
CA LEU A 393 -14.37 0.23 -8.45
C LEU A 393 -12.91 0.72 -8.32
N ASN A 394 -12.59 1.93 -8.78
CA ASN A 394 -11.22 2.45 -8.86
C ASN A 394 -10.48 2.48 -7.50
N HIS A 395 -11.19 2.82 -6.42
CA HIS A 395 -10.61 2.93 -5.08
C HIS A 395 -10.53 1.60 -4.32
N LEU A 396 -11.25 0.58 -4.78
CA LEU A 396 -11.32 -0.74 -4.14
C LEU A 396 -10.38 -1.76 -4.77
N TYR A 397 -9.90 -1.51 -5.99
CA TYR A 397 -9.12 -2.48 -6.75
C TYR A 397 -7.92 -1.84 -7.46
N THR A 398 -6.79 -2.54 -7.41
CA THR A 398 -5.62 -2.23 -8.23
C THR A 398 -4.98 -3.52 -8.73
N ARG A 399 -4.43 -3.46 -9.94
CA ARG A 399 -3.65 -4.53 -10.54
C ARG A 399 -2.51 -3.92 -11.36
N THR A 400 -1.33 -4.47 -11.15
CA THR A 400 -0.10 -4.17 -11.91
C THR A 400 0.46 -5.48 -12.45
N ARG A 401 0.92 -5.50 -13.71
CA ARG A 401 1.61 -6.65 -14.32
C ARG A 401 3.08 -6.34 -14.52
N LYS A 402 3.90 -7.38 -14.60
CA LYS A 402 5.33 -7.25 -14.91
C LYS A 402 5.56 -6.46 -16.18
N LYS A 403 4.82 -6.75 -17.24
CA LYS A 403 4.93 -6.02 -18.52
C LYS A 403 4.53 -4.54 -18.46
N ASP A 404 3.76 -4.14 -17.45
CA ASP A 404 3.34 -2.74 -17.29
C ASP A 404 4.43 -1.89 -16.60
N VAL A 405 5.41 -2.53 -15.93
CA VAL A 405 6.45 -1.86 -15.13
C VAL A 405 7.88 -2.09 -15.62
N HIS A 406 8.12 -3.11 -16.44
CA HIS A 406 9.44 -3.32 -17.01
C HIS A 406 9.69 -2.36 -18.17
N ASN A 407 10.56 -1.37 -17.93
CA ASN A 407 11.27 -0.67 -19.00
C ASN A 407 12.18 -1.67 -19.74
N GLU A 408 12.49 -1.44 -21.03
CA GLU A 408 13.26 -2.36 -21.89
C GLU A 408 14.59 -2.85 -21.28
N GLU A 409 15.16 -2.13 -20.31
CA GLU A 409 16.44 -2.43 -19.65
C GLU A 409 16.40 -3.44 -18.49
N ASN A 410 15.22 -3.81 -17.95
CA ASN A 410 15.09 -4.67 -16.74
C ASN A 410 14.20 -5.92 -16.95
N ILE A 411 14.02 -6.37 -18.19
CA ILE A 411 13.24 -7.59 -18.49
C ILE A 411 14.13 -8.81 -18.27
N VAL A 412 13.75 -9.67 -17.32
CA VAL A 412 14.37 -10.99 -17.15
C VAL A 412 13.75 -11.97 -18.15
N TYR A 413 14.56 -12.50 -19.06
CA TYR A 413 14.12 -13.47 -20.05
C TYR A 413 14.04 -14.88 -19.46
N ARG A 414 12.88 -15.53 -19.58
CA ARG A 414 12.70 -16.92 -19.17
C ARG A 414 13.05 -17.84 -20.35
N LYS A 415 14.01 -18.75 -20.14
CA LYS A 415 14.41 -19.76 -21.12
C LYS A 415 14.00 -21.14 -20.63
N ALA A 416 12.79 -21.56 -20.99
CA ALA A 416 12.32 -22.91 -20.71
C ALA A 416 12.92 -23.93 -21.68
N ARG A 417 13.37 -25.07 -21.15
CA ARG A 417 13.91 -26.22 -21.90
C ARG A 417 13.26 -27.49 -21.39
N THR A 418 12.65 -28.24 -22.30
CA THR A 418 12.16 -29.58 -22.00
C THR A 418 13.24 -30.61 -22.34
N ILE A 419 13.56 -31.47 -21.37
CA ILE A 419 14.56 -32.52 -21.50
C ILE A 419 13.83 -33.87 -21.51
N PRO A 420 13.68 -34.50 -22.69
CA PRO A 420 13.14 -35.85 -22.78
C PRO A 420 14.12 -36.87 -22.20
N VAL A 421 13.58 -37.88 -21.54
CA VAL A 421 14.32 -38.95 -20.87
C VAL A 421 13.78 -40.29 -21.35
N SER A 422 14.59 -41.06 -22.06
CA SER A 422 14.25 -42.44 -22.45
C SER A 422 14.70 -43.41 -21.36
N LEU A 423 13.78 -44.22 -20.82
CA LEU A 423 14.13 -45.28 -19.87
C LEU A 423 14.95 -46.38 -20.56
N SER A 424 15.90 -46.97 -19.84
CA SER A 424 16.55 -48.21 -20.27
C SER A 424 15.56 -49.39 -20.30
N ASP A 425 15.91 -50.47 -21.00
CA ASP A 425 15.06 -51.67 -21.09
C ASP A 425 14.73 -52.26 -19.71
N GLU A 426 15.69 -52.24 -18.78
CA GLU A 426 15.51 -52.72 -17.40
C GLU A 426 14.58 -51.81 -16.59
N GLU A 427 14.76 -50.49 -16.67
CA GLU A 427 13.86 -49.51 -16.03
C GLU A 427 12.45 -49.62 -16.60
N ARG A 428 12.33 -49.79 -17.93
CA ARG A 428 11.05 -49.94 -18.61
C ARG A 428 10.33 -51.20 -18.19
N ALA A 429 11.03 -52.33 -18.10
CA ALA A 429 10.46 -53.58 -17.62
C ALA A 429 9.94 -53.45 -16.18
N LEU A 430 10.69 -52.78 -15.29
CA LEU A 430 10.25 -52.53 -13.92
C LEU A 430 9.03 -51.60 -13.87
N TYR A 431 9.07 -50.50 -14.62
CA TYR A 431 7.97 -49.56 -14.75
C TYR A 431 6.69 -50.25 -15.24
N ASP A 432 6.78 -51.00 -16.33
CA ASP A 432 5.66 -51.72 -16.91
C ASP A 432 5.19 -52.88 -16.00
N SER A 433 6.09 -53.55 -15.26
CA SER A 433 5.70 -54.61 -14.31
C SER A 433 4.80 -54.09 -13.18
N VAL A 434 5.16 -52.94 -12.59
CA VAL A 434 4.39 -52.29 -11.53
C VAL A 434 3.05 -51.78 -12.06
N ILE A 435 3.01 -51.37 -13.33
CA ILE A 435 1.77 -50.92 -14.00
C ILE A 435 0.86 -52.09 -14.38
N ASN A 436 1.43 -53.22 -14.83
CA ASN A 436 0.68 -54.36 -15.34
C ASN A 436 0.18 -55.32 -14.24
N GLN A 437 0.81 -55.33 -13.06
CA GLN A 437 0.44 -56.20 -11.94
C GLN A 437 -0.90 -55.84 -11.25
N TYR A 438 -1.48 -54.66 -11.51
CA TYR A 438 -2.73 -54.24 -10.85
C TYR A 438 -3.97 -54.62 -11.68
N LYS A 439 -4.84 -55.43 -11.06
CA LYS A 439 -6.20 -55.76 -11.52
C LYS A 439 -7.19 -55.30 -10.44
N GLU A 440 -7.70 -54.07 -10.52
CA GLU A 440 -9.01 -53.65 -9.97
C GLU A 440 -9.29 -52.17 -10.27
N GLU A 441 -10.55 -51.88 -10.56
CA GLU A 441 -11.11 -50.54 -10.77
C GLU A 441 -11.33 -49.86 -9.40
N ASN A 442 -10.93 -48.59 -9.26
CA ASN A 442 -11.11 -47.69 -8.09
C ASN A 442 -9.94 -47.44 -7.12
N ASP A 443 -8.68 -47.74 -7.46
CA ASP A 443 -7.58 -47.44 -6.50
C ASP A 443 -6.82 -46.14 -6.83
N LEU A 444 -7.06 -45.09 -6.03
CA LEU A 444 -6.32 -43.82 -6.02
C LEU A 444 -4.80 -44.07 -5.87
N GLY A 445 -4.40 -45.22 -5.29
CA GLY A 445 -3.02 -45.63 -5.09
C GLY A 445 -2.22 -45.89 -6.37
N LEU A 446 -2.85 -46.25 -7.49
CA LEU A 446 -2.13 -46.53 -8.75
C LEU A 446 -1.52 -45.27 -9.36
N ILE A 447 -2.22 -44.12 -9.25
CA ILE A 447 -1.76 -42.81 -9.75
C ILE A 447 -0.51 -42.38 -8.99
N GLN A 448 -0.57 -42.47 -7.66
CA GLN A 448 0.53 -42.07 -6.81
C GLN A 448 1.77 -42.95 -7.03
N LYS A 449 1.58 -44.25 -7.26
CA LYS A 449 2.67 -45.19 -7.60
C LYS A 449 3.28 -44.91 -8.98
N LYS A 450 2.47 -44.66 -10.01
CA LYS A 450 2.95 -44.25 -11.34
C LYS A 450 3.83 -43.00 -11.24
N ARG A 451 3.39 -41.98 -10.49
CA ARG A 451 4.17 -40.76 -10.25
C ARG A 451 5.46 -41.03 -9.47
N GLN A 452 5.43 -41.89 -8.45
CA GLN A 452 6.64 -42.22 -7.70
C GLN A 452 7.66 -42.96 -8.58
N MET A 453 7.19 -43.88 -9.42
CA MET A 453 8.04 -44.59 -10.39
C MET A 453 8.61 -43.65 -11.46
N SER A 454 7.80 -42.75 -12.01
CA SER A 454 8.27 -41.71 -12.94
C SER A 454 9.20 -40.69 -12.28
N SER A 455 9.10 -40.49 -10.96
CA SER A 455 10.03 -39.63 -10.23
C SER A 455 11.38 -40.33 -10.05
N SER A 456 11.41 -41.50 -9.42
CA SER A 456 12.62 -42.34 -9.34
C SER A 456 12.25 -43.78 -9.02
N ILE A 457 12.56 -44.69 -9.95
CA ILE A 457 12.35 -46.14 -9.80
C ILE A 457 13.17 -46.67 -8.61
N VAL A 458 14.42 -46.21 -8.48
CA VAL A 458 15.32 -46.59 -7.38
C VAL A 458 14.78 -46.13 -6.03
N ALA A 459 14.33 -44.87 -5.92
CA ALA A 459 13.77 -44.34 -4.69
C ALA A 459 12.43 -45.00 -4.33
N PHE A 460 11.65 -45.43 -5.32
CA PHE A 460 10.40 -46.16 -5.10
C PHE A 460 10.63 -47.53 -4.46
N GLN A 461 11.62 -48.28 -4.94
CA GLN A 461 11.98 -49.60 -4.40
C GLN A 461 12.59 -49.54 -2.99
N SER A 462 13.06 -48.36 -2.56
CA SER A 462 13.76 -48.17 -1.30
C SER A 462 12.85 -47.62 -0.19
N THR A 463 13.11 -48.02 1.06
CA THR A 463 12.50 -47.39 2.25
C THR A 463 13.26 -46.13 2.67
N LYS A 464 12.65 -45.28 3.51
CA LYS A 464 13.34 -44.06 3.99
C LYS A 464 14.56 -44.43 4.85
N GLU A 465 14.42 -45.46 5.68
CA GLU A 465 15.45 -45.99 6.55
C GLU A 465 16.64 -46.50 5.75
N GLN A 466 16.37 -47.24 4.65
CA GLN A 466 17.39 -47.70 3.72
C GLN A 466 18.13 -46.54 3.03
N LEU A 467 17.41 -45.51 2.56
CA LEU A 467 18.05 -44.33 1.96
C LEU A 467 18.91 -43.54 2.97
N LEU A 468 18.49 -43.43 4.24
CA LEU A 468 19.28 -42.77 5.28
C LEU A 468 20.65 -43.42 5.50
N VAL A 469 20.73 -44.74 5.35
CA VAL A 469 21.98 -45.51 5.45
C VAL A 469 22.62 -45.78 4.09
N GLN A 470 22.21 -45.05 3.04
CA GLN A 470 22.73 -45.17 1.66
C GLN A 470 22.58 -46.58 1.05
N HIS A 471 21.58 -47.33 1.49
CA HIS A 471 21.28 -48.68 0.98
C HIS A 471 20.18 -48.61 -0.08
N TYR A 472 20.55 -48.77 -1.34
CA TYR A 472 19.63 -48.83 -2.48
C TYR A 472 20.24 -49.71 -3.59
N ASN A 473 19.45 -50.09 -4.60
CA ASN A 473 19.96 -50.88 -5.71
C ASN A 473 20.88 -50.03 -6.61
N GLN A 474 22.19 -50.14 -6.40
CA GLN A 474 23.21 -49.39 -7.15
C GLN A 474 23.40 -49.89 -8.59
N ASN A 475 22.97 -51.11 -8.89
CA ASN A 475 23.14 -51.72 -10.20
C ASN A 475 22.02 -51.36 -11.17
N LEU A 476 20.93 -50.73 -10.68
CA LEU A 476 19.84 -50.31 -11.55
C LEU A 476 20.24 -49.03 -12.30
N PRO A 477 20.13 -48.99 -13.64
CA PRO A 477 20.29 -47.76 -14.40
C PRO A 477 19.25 -46.71 -13.98
N ASP A 478 19.64 -45.43 -14.03
CA ASP A 478 18.77 -44.29 -13.70
C ASP A 478 18.88 -43.22 -14.79
N ALA A 479 18.01 -43.34 -15.80
CA ALA A 479 18.01 -42.46 -16.96
C ALA A 479 17.63 -41.01 -16.60
N LYS A 480 16.71 -40.83 -15.63
CA LYS A 480 16.26 -39.49 -15.20
C LYS A 480 17.35 -38.76 -14.43
N PHE A 481 18.10 -39.47 -13.58
CA PHE A 481 19.28 -38.91 -12.93
C PHE A 481 20.39 -38.59 -13.93
N ALA A 482 20.62 -39.43 -14.95
CA ALA A 482 21.62 -39.14 -15.99
C ALA A 482 21.27 -37.86 -16.79
N ALA A 483 19.99 -37.65 -17.10
CA ALA A 483 19.53 -36.41 -17.72
C ALA A 483 19.69 -35.19 -16.79
N PHE A 484 19.40 -35.36 -15.50
CA PHE A 484 19.64 -34.34 -14.48
C PHE A 484 21.14 -34.04 -14.29
N GLU A 485 22.00 -35.04 -14.42
CA GLU A 485 23.46 -34.92 -14.35
C GLU A 485 24.01 -34.00 -15.45
N ALA A 486 23.48 -34.08 -16.68
CA ALA A 486 23.88 -33.17 -17.75
C ALA A 486 23.59 -31.69 -17.39
N ILE A 487 22.48 -31.42 -16.70
CA ILE A 487 22.12 -30.08 -16.21
C ILE A 487 23.04 -29.64 -15.08
N LEU A 488 23.34 -30.55 -14.14
CA LEU A 488 24.30 -30.30 -13.07
C LEU A 488 25.68 -29.96 -13.61
N GLU A 489 26.14 -30.67 -14.64
CA GLU A 489 27.40 -30.40 -15.31
C GLU A 489 27.40 -29.00 -15.94
N GLU A 490 26.34 -28.64 -16.69
CA GLU A 490 26.20 -27.33 -17.33
C GLU A 490 26.14 -26.19 -16.29
N VAL A 491 25.26 -26.28 -15.31
CA VAL A 491 24.94 -25.15 -14.41
C VAL A 491 25.88 -25.08 -13.21
N VAL A 492 26.08 -26.21 -12.51
CA VAL A 492 26.78 -26.26 -11.22
C VAL A 492 28.28 -26.48 -11.40
N ILE A 493 28.69 -27.44 -12.24
CA ILE A 493 30.11 -27.81 -12.35
C ILE A 493 30.87 -26.83 -13.24
N ARG A 494 30.37 -26.57 -14.46
CA ARG A 494 31.02 -25.66 -15.42
C ARG A 494 30.84 -24.19 -15.04
N ASN A 495 29.60 -23.78 -14.77
CA ASN A 495 29.27 -22.37 -14.53
C ASN A 495 29.32 -21.97 -13.05
N LYS A 496 29.48 -22.92 -12.11
CA LYS A 496 29.53 -22.67 -10.65
C LYS A 496 28.32 -21.93 -10.07
N LYS A 497 27.18 -21.98 -10.77
CA LYS A 497 25.92 -21.32 -10.40
C LYS A 497 25.13 -22.18 -9.41
N LYS A 498 24.21 -21.54 -8.69
CA LYS A 498 23.31 -22.21 -7.75
C LYS A 498 22.09 -22.73 -8.50
N LEU A 499 21.63 -23.93 -8.16
CA LEU A 499 20.53 -24.63 -8.83
C LEU A 499 19.46 -25.05 -7.83
N ILE A 500 18.19 -24.80 -8.16
CA ILE A 500 17.06 -25.27 -7.35
C ILE A 500 16.37 -26.43 -8.07
N VAL A 501 16.07 -27.50 -7.34
CA VAL A 501 15.45 -28.70 -7.89
C VAL A 501 14.18 -29.00 -7.12
N PHE A 502 13.06 -29.07 -7.84
CA PHE A 502 11.76 -29.41 -7.29
C PHE A 502 11.37 -30.85 -7.62
N ALA A 503 11.08 -31.65 -6.59
CA ALA A 503 10.55 -33.02 -6.72
C ALA A 503 9.43 -33.26 -5.69
N PHE A 504 8.40 -34.04 -6.03
CA PHE A 504 7.23 -34.20 -5.14
C PHE A 504 7.53 -35.06 -3.92
N PHE A 505 8.27 -36.14 -4.12
CA PHE A 505 8.38 -37.20 -3.13
C PHE A 505 9.63 -37.04 -2.28
N THR A 506 9.45 -37.09 -0.95
CA THR A 506 10.56 -37.01 0.01
C THR A 506 11.62 -38.08 -0.25
N LYS A 507 11.22 -39.31 -0.64
CA LYS A 507 12.16 -40.38 -0.99
C LYS A 507 13.04 -40.00 -2.18
N THR A 508 12.48 -39.40 -3.22
CA THR A 508 13.24 -38.90 -4.39
C THR A 508 14.25 -37.85 -3.95
N LEU A 509 13.84 -36.86 -3.13
CA LEU A 509 14.76 -35.83 -2.64
C LEU A 509 15.91 -36.41 -1.82
N MET A 510 15.64 -37.39 -0.94
CA MET A 510 16.67 -38.09 -0.17
C MET A 510 17.64 -38.85 -1.07
N TYR A 511 17.12 -39.55 -2.08
CA TYR A 511 17.92 -40.26 -3.06
C TYR A 511 18.82 -39.31 -3.88
N LEU A 512 18.26 -38.20 -4.38
CA LEU A 512 19.01 -37.18 -5.10
C LEU A 512 20.13 -36.57 -4.25
N ALA A 513 19.88 -36.36 -2.94
CA ALA A 513 20.91 -35.86 -2.03
C ALA A 513 22.10 -36.83 -1.90
N ILE A 514 21.85 -38.14 -1.90
CA ILE A 514 22.90 -39.17 -1.86
C ILE A 514 23.71 -39.13 -3.16
N LYS A 515 23.05 -39.13 -4.31
CA LYS A 515 23.71 -39.07 -5.62
C LYS A 515 24.52 -37.80 -5.83
N LEU A 516 24.01 -36.66 -5.39
CA LEU A 516 24.73 -35.38 -5.44
C LEU A 516 25.98 -35.41 -4.55
N LYS A 517 25.89 -36.02 -3.36
CA LYS A 517 27.04 -36.22 -2.48
C LYS A 517 28.10 -37.14 -3.09
N GLU A 518 27.70 -38.22 -3.77
CA GLU A 518 28.62 -39.11 -4.51
C GLU A 518 29.38 -38.36 -5.61
N LYS A 519 28.77 -37.34 -6.22
CA LYS A 519 29.38 -36.45 -7.21
C LYS A 519 30.18 -35.29 -6.60
N GLY A 520 30.28 -35.21 -5.27
CA GLY A 520 30.99 -34.14 -4.57
C GLY A 520 30.27 -32.79 -4.58
N VAL A 521 28.97 -32.76 -4.88
CA VAL A 521 28.16 -31.54 -4.85
C VAL A 521 27.55 -31.37 -3.45
N VAL A 522 27.78 -30.22 -2.82
CA VAL A 522 27.20 -29.90 -1.51
C VAL A 522 25.78 -29.37 -1.70
N THR A 523 24.83 -29.94 -0.95
CA THR A 523 23.40 -29.70 -1.16
C THR A 523 22.64 -29.51 0.14
N GLU A 524 21.58 -28.71 0.10
CA GLU A 524 20.58 -28.61 1.16
C GLU A 524 19.23 -29.18 0.70
N ILE A 525 18.40 -29.62 1.65
CA ILE A 525 17.11 -30.28 1.38
C ILE A 525 16.00 -29.66 2.23
N ILE A 526 14.82 -29.42 1.63
CA ILE A 526 13.63 -28.87 2.27
C ILE A 526 12.39 -29.70 1.87
N TYR A 527 11.67 -30.23 2.85
CA TYR A 527 10.37 -30.89 2.65
C TYR A 527 9.47 -30.76 3.89
N GLY A 528 8.21 -31.18 3.77
CA GLY A 528 7.25 -31.12 4.87
C GLY A 528 7.68 -31.91 6.11
N GLY A 529 7.75 -31.25 7.26
CA GLY A 529 8.18 -31.86 8.53
C GLY A 529 9.68 -31.84 8.78
N ILE A 530 10.47 -31.09 7.99
CA ILE A 530 11.90 -30.87 8.28
C ILE A 530 12.11 -29.67 9.23
N ASP A 531 12.96 -29.84 10.23
CA ASP A 531 13.35 -28.76 11.13
C ASP A 531 14.40 -27.83 10.52
N GLY A 532 14.43 -26.57 10.97
CA GLY A 532 15.48 -25.61 10.61
C GLY A 532 15.44 -25.12 9.15
N ARG A 533 14.25 -25.08 8.52
CA ARG A 533 14.08 -24.66 7.12
C ARG A 533 14.79 -23.34 6.80
N THR A 534 14.64 -22.32 7.65
CA THR A 534 15.28 -21.00 7.47
C THR A 534 16.80 -21.09 7.46
N GLN A 535 17.39 -21.82 8.41
CA GLN A 535 18.85 -21.98 8.49
C GLN A 535 19.44 -22.70 7.27
N ARG A 536 18.70 -23.64 6.69
CA ARG A 536 19.12 -24.34 5.45
C ARG A 536 19.09 -23.42 4.24
N LEU A 537 18.12 -22.52 4.17
CA LEU A 537 18.03 -21.50 3.12
C LEU A 537 19.16 -20.48 3.25
N GLU A 538 19.43 -19.98 4.46
CA GLU A 538 20.54 -19.07 4.72
C GLU A 538 21.88 -19.69 4.32
N ARG A 539 22.09 -20.98 4.62
CA ARG A 539 23.26 -21.73 4.12
C ARG A 539 23.26 -21.79 2.60
N PHE A 540 22.13 -22.15 1.99
CA PHE A 540 22.04 -22.18 0.53
C PHE A 540 22.24 -20.81 -0.11
N GLU A 541 21.96 -19.69 0.56
CA GLU A 541 22.19 -18.34 0.05
C GLU A 541 23.65 -17.90 0.23
N HIS A 542 24.18 -18.00 1.45
CA HIS A 542 25.46 -17.40 1.83
C HIS A 542 26.66 -18.34 1.77
N ASP A 543 26.46 -19.65 1.91
CA ASP A 543 27.54 -20.62 1.75
C ASP A 543 27.77 -20.87 0.25
N ASN A 544 28.95 -20.52 -0.23
CA ASN A 544 29.35 -20.73 -1.62
C ASN A 544 29.67 -22.19 -1.94
N ALA A 545 29.90 -23.02 -0.92
CA ALA A 545 30.08 -24.46 -1.10
C ALA A 545 28.76 -25.14 -1.49
N VAL A 546 27.64 -24.70 -0.90
CA VAL A 546 26.31 -25.24 -1.20
C VAL A 546 25.85 -24.74 -2.58
N LYS A 547 25.64 -25.67 -3.51
CA LYS A 547 25.28 -25.35 -4.90
C LYS A 547 23.89 -25.78 -5.31
N VAL A 548 23.30 -26.76 -4.63
CA VAL A 548 21.97 -27.28 -4.98
C VAL A 548 21.02 -27.23 -3.78
N LEU A 549 19.81 -26.72 -4.01
CA LEU A 549 18.70 -26.82 -3.08
C LEU A 549 17.65 -27.81 -3.61
N LEU A 550 17.43 -28.89 -2.89
CA LEU A 550 16.39 -29.87 -3.17
C LEU A 550 15.12 -29.51 -2.39
N SER A 551 14.00 -29.30 -3.08
CA SER A 551 12.76 -28.85 -2.45
C SER A 551 11.54 -29.69 -2.85
N SER A 552 10.70 -30.02 -1.87
CA SER A 552 9.33 -30.50 -2.14
C SER A 552 8.38 -29.34 -2.43
N GLU A 553 7.09 -29.63 -2.69
CA GLU A 553 6.03 -28.62 -2.83
C GLU A 553 5.95 -27.65 -1.63
N VAL A 554 6.41 -28.06 -0.45
CA VAL A 554 6.40 -27.19 0.72
C VAL A 554 7.34 -25.98 0.55
N GLY A 555 8.33 -26.08 -0.35
CA GLY A 555 9.21 -24.97 -0.73
C GLY A 555 8.73 -24.12 -1.92
N SER A 556 7.64 -24.48 -2.61
CA SER A 556 7.09 -23.62 -3.68
C SER A 556 6.35 -22.40 -3.13
N GLU A 557 6.12 -22.33 -1.81
CA GLU A 557 5.56 -21.18 -1.12
C GLU A 557 6.54 -20.52 -0.14
N GLY A 558 6.55 -19.19 -0.11
CA GLY A 558 7.23 -18.38 0.91
C GLY A 558 8.76 -18.25 0.80
N LEU A 559 9.41 -18.67 -0.28
CA LEU A 559 10.87 -18.52 -0.46
C LEU A 559 11.23 -17.36 -1.39
N ASP A 560 12.36 -16.70 -1.11
CA ASP A 560 12.95 -15.64 -1.92
C ASP A 560 14.30 -16.16 -2.45
N LEU A 561 14.36 -16.46 -3.75
CA LEU A 561 15.49 -17.18 -4.38
C LEU A 561 16.06 -16.40 -5.57
N GLN A 562 15.99 -15.08 -5.50
CA GLN A 562 16.40 -14.14 -6.55
C GLN A 562 17.91 -14.20 -6.89
N PHE A 563 18.71 -14.80 -6.01
CA PHE A 563 20.14 -15.03 -6.25
C PHE A 563 20.42 -16.25 -7.13
N CYS A 564 19.42 -17.08 -7.42
CA CYS A 564 19.49 -18.16 -8.38
C CYS A 564 19.02 -17.70 -9.76
N ASP A 565 19.49 -18.36 -10.82
CA ASP A 565 19.10 -18.09 -12.20
C ASP A 565 18.74 -19.37 -12.97
N ALA A 566 18.66 -20.51 -12.26
CA ALA A 566 18.32 -21.80 -12.84
C ALA A 566 17.44 -22.61 -11.90
N LEU A 567 16.41 -23.25 -12.46
CA LEU A 567 15.54 -24.20 -11.75
C LEU A 567 15.29 -25.46 -12.57
N VAL A 568 15.19 -26.59 -11.89
CA VAL A 568 14.83 -27.89 -12.45
C VAL A 568 13.51 -28.34 -11.84
N ASN A 569 12.50 -28.50 -12.69
CA ASN A 569 11.33 -29.30 -12.37
C ASN A 569 11.69 -30.76 -12.64
N TYR A 570 12.15 -31.44 -11.59
CA TYR A 570 12.46 -32.87 -11.66
C TYR A 570 11.18 -33.70 -11.83
N ASP A 571 10.10 -33.23 -11.20
CA ASP A 571 8.75 -33.69 -11.46
C ASP A 571 7.83 -32.50 -11.79
N LEU A 572 7.03 -32.64 -12.84
CA LEU A 572 6.03 -31.63 -13.24
C LEU A 572 4.71 -31.80 -12.46
N PRO A 573 4.15 -30.73 -11.90
CA PRO A 573 2.86 -30.77 -11.22
C PRO A 573 1.73 -30.84 -12.25
N TRP A 574 0.59 -31.41 -11.86
CA TRP A 574 -0.63 -31.39 -12.67
C TRP A 574 -1.24 -30.00 -12.80
N ASN A 575 -0.96 -29.13 -11.83
CA ASN A 575 -1.39 -27.75 -11.84
C ASN A 575 -0.21 -26.84 -12.28
N PRO A 576 -0.28 -26.20 -13.46
CA PRO A 576 0.70 -25.20 -13.90
C PRO A 576 0.99 -24.09 -12.90
N MET A 577 0.04 -23.74 -12.03
CA MET A 577 0.26 -22.71 -11.01
C MET A 577 1.34 -23.06 -10.01
N VAL A 578 1.53 -24.35 -9.76
CA VAL A 578 2.66 -24.78 -8.94
C VAL A 578 3.99 -24.53 -9.67
N VAL A 579 4.04 -24.63 -11.01
CA VAL A 579 5.24 -24.29 -11.80
C VAL A 579 5.51 -22.80 -11.79
N GLU A 580 4.50 -21.98 -12.07
CA GLU A 580 4.67 -20.52 -12.09
C GLU A 580 5.05 -19.99 -10.70
N GLN A 581 4.44 -20.50 -9.63
CA GLN A 581 4.85 -20.16 -8.27
C GLN A 581 6.31 -20.55 -7.98
N ARG A 582 6.83 -21.64 -8.57
CA ARG A 582 8.26 -22.02 -8.49
C ARG A 582 9.12 -21.00 -9.25
N ILE A 583 8.77 -20.66 -10.48
CA ILE A 583 9.49 -19.67 -11.31
C ILE A 583 9.49 -18.31 -10.61
N GLY A 584 8.34 -17.88 -10.11
CA GLY A 584 8.15 -16.65 -9.36
C GLY A 584 8.87 -16.60 -8.01
N ARG A 585 9.58 -17.65 -7.56
CA ARG A 585 10.55 -17.54 -6.43
C ARG A 585 11.87 -16.92 -6.86
N ILE A 586 12.19 -17.04 -8.14
CA ILE A 586 13.44 -16.59 -8.76
C ILE A 586 13.20 -15.32 -9.58
N ASP A 587 12.11 -15.31 -10.37
CA ASP A 587 11.71 -14.19 -11.20
C ASP A 587 10.96 -13.12 -10.39
N ARG A 588 11.74 -12.26 -9.72
CA ARG A 588 11.26 -11.14 -8.91
C ARG A 588 12.22 -9.95 -9.02
N VAL A 589 11.72 -8.78 -8.60
CA VAL A 589 12.55 -7.57 -8.42
C VAL A 589 13.76 -7.85 -7.55
N GLY A 590 14.96 -7.57 -8.06
CA GLY A 590 16.24 -7.87 -7.41
C GLY A 590 17.00 -9.06 -8.01
N GLN A 591 16.40 -9.76 -8.99
CA GLN A 591 17.10 -10.75 -9.81
C GLN A 591 18.32 -10.10 -10.49
N ARG A 592 19.46 -10.80 -10.41
CA ARG A 592 20.76 -10.29 -10.92
C ARG A 592 21.12 -10.82 -12.31
N SER A 593 20.45 -11.87 -12.78
CA SER A 593 20.66 -12.47 -14.10
C SER A 593 19.59 -12.03 -15.07
N ASP A 594 19.99 -11.63 -16.28
CA ASP A 594 19.07 -11.28 -17.37
C ASP A 594 18.30 -12.48 -17.90
N VAL A 595 18.75 -13.70 -17.60
CA VAL A 595 18.13 -14.95 -18.06
C VAL A 595 17.90 -15.91 -16.91
N ILE A 596 16.67 -16.43 -16.80
CA ILE A 596 16.31 -17.54 -15.92
C ILE A 596 16.14 -18.80 -16.76
N ASN A 597 16.95 -19.82 -16.47
CA ASN A 597 16.89 -21.12 -17.14
C ASN A 597 15.92 -22.05 -16.39
N ILE A 598 14.91 -22.55 -17.10
CA ILE A 598 13.89 -23.44 -16.55
C ILE A 598 14.05 -24.79 -17.25
N TYR A 599 14.36 -25.84 -16.50
CA TYR A 599 14.55 -27.18 -17.05
C TYR A 599 13.43 -28.11 -16.59
N ASN A 600 12.70 -28.71 -17.54
CA ASN A 600 11.61 -29.65 -17.26
C ASN A 600 12.04 -31.05 -17.69
N LEU A 601 12.20 -31.97 -16.74
CA LEU A 601 12.55 -33.37 -17.02
C LEU A 601 11.28 -34.18 -17.27
N ILE A 602 11.25 -34.93 -18.39
CA ILE A 602 10.07 -35.65 -18.84
C ILE A 602 10.46 -37.03 -19.33
N ILE A 603 9.83 -38.09 -18.79
CA ILE A 603 10.11 -39.45 -19.24
C ILE A 603 9.24 -39.83 -20.44
N GLU A 604 9.88 -40.24 -21.53
CA GLU A 604 9.25 -40.69 -22.78
C GLU A 604 8.42 -41.97 -22.59
N GLY A 605 7.31 -42.05 -23.31
CA GLY A 605 6.37 -43.16 -23.25
C GLY A 605 5.71 -43.32 -21.88
N THR A 606 5.80 -42.31 -21.03
CA THR A 606 5.08 -42.23 -19.75
C THR A 606 3.95 -41.21 -19.83
N ILE A 607 3.24 -41.09 -18.73
CA ILE A 607 2.11 -40.18 -18.64
C ILE A 607 2.52 -38.72 -18.43
N GLU A 608 3.74 -38.46 -17.92
CA GLU A 608 4.32 -37.12 -17.82
C GLU A 608 4.46 -36.49 -19.21
N GLU A 609 4.99 -37.24 -20.18
CA GLU A 609 5.13 -36.81 -21.57
C GLU A 609 3.80 -36.51 -22.25
N ARG A 610 2.81 -37.40 -22.09
CA ARG A 610 1.50 -37.22 -22.73
C ARG A 610 0.81 -35.95 -22.24
N ILE A 611 0.92 -35.66 -20.95
CA ILE A 611 0.32 -34.46 -20.34
C ILE A 611 1.07 -33.21 -20.78
N HIS A 612 2.40 -33.26 -20.83
CA HIS A 612 3.20 -32.17 -21.37
C HIS A 612 2.87 -31.84 -22.84
N ASN A 613 2.98 -32.82 -23.74
CA ASN A 613 2.86 -32.57 -25.18
C ASN A 613 1.42 -32.26 -25.63
N ARG A 614 0.39 -32.80 -24.96
CA ARG A 614 -1.01 -32.57 -25.35
C ARG A 614 -1.70 -31.42 -24.64
N LEU A 615 -1.37 -31.17 -23.38
CA LEU A 615 -2.03 -30.15 -22.57
C LEU A 615 -1.15 -28.92 -22.43
N TYR A 616 0.12 -29.08 -22.03
CA TYR A 616 0.95 -27.92 -21.71
C TYR A 616 1.54 -27.21 -22.93
N GLU A 617 2.13 -27.95 -23.88
CA GLU A 617 2.77 -27.39 -25.07
C GLU A 617 1.73 -26.85 -26.08
N ARG A 618 0.71 -27.66 -26.41
CA ARG A 618 -0.30 -27.30 -27.44
C ARG A 618 -1.27 -26.18 -27.04
N ILE A 619 -1.41 -25.92 -25.75
CA ILE A 619 -2.19 -24.78 -25.24
C ILE A 619 -1.21 -23.64 -24.89
N GLU A 620 0.08 -23.76 -25.22
CA GLU A 620 1.12 -22.76 -24.94
C GLU A 620 1.11 -22.29 -23.47
N LEU A 621 0.78 -23.22 -22.55
CA LEU A 621 0.66 -22.97 -21.11
C LEU A 621 2.01 -22.62 -20.46
N PHE A 622 3.12 -22.82 -21.16
CA PHE A 622 4.46 -22.48 -20.68
C PHE A 622 5.23 -21.48 -21.55
N GLU A 623 4.84 -21.28 -22.82
CA GLU A 623 5.66 -20.51 -23.78
C GLU A 623 5.27 -19.02 -23.89
N GLN A 624 3.97 -18.68 -23.76
CA GLN A 624 3.48 -17.30 -23.96
C GLN A 624 2.95 -16.63 -22.67
N SER A 625 3.13 -17.30 -21.54
CA SER A 625 2.37 -17.09 -20.30
C SER A 625 2.98 -16.01 -19.39
N ILE A 626 3.09 -14.77 -19.88
CA ILE A 626 3.46 -13.64 -19.01
C ILE A 626 2.24 -13.33 -18.11
N GLY A 627 2.21 -13.87 -16.89
CA GLY A 627 1.21 -13.54 -15.85
C GLY A 627 -0.24 -14.02 -16.08
N ASP A 628 -0.54 -14.56 -17.26
CA ASP A 628 -1.90 -14.90 -17.69
C ASP A 628 -2.40 -16.25 -17.15
N LEU A 629 -1.50 -17.20 -16.89
CA LEU A 629 -1.87 -18.49 -16.33
C LEU A 629 -2.24 -18.40 -14.85
N GLU A 630 -1.61 -17.50 -14.08
CA GLU A 630 -1.72 -17.40 -12.62
C GLU A 630 -3.17 -17.37 -12.15
N GLU A 631 -3.99 -16.54 -12.79
CA GLU A 631 -5.40 -16.33 -12.47
C GLU A 631 -6.32 -17.50 -12.80
N ILE A 632 -5.91 -18.45 -13.64
CA ILE A 632 -6.84 -19.39 -14.29
C ILE A 632 -6.86 -20.78 -13.62
N LEU A 633 -5.89 -21.07 -12.74
CA LEU A 633 -5.60 -22.44 -12.29
C LEU A 633 -5.42 -22.58 -10.78
N GLY A 634 -5.95 -21.66 -9.97
CA GLY A 634 -5.94 -21.78 -8.51
C GLY A 634 -6.47 -23.13 -8.00
N GLU A 635 -6.08 -23.54 -6.79
CA GLU A 635 -6.33 -24.88 -6.21
C GLU A 635 -7.81 -25.32 -6.10
N THR A 636 -8.76 -24.48 -6.52
CA THR A 636 -10.22 -24.71 -6.42
C THR A 636 -10.95 -24.16 -7.66
N GLU A 637 -10.34 -24.26 -8.84
CA GLU A 637 -10.84 -23.66 -10.10
C GLU A 637 -11.41 -24.64 -11.11
N PRO A 638 -12.29 -24.20 -12.03
CA PRO A 638 -12.91 -25.09 -12.99
C PRO A 638 -11.83 -25.64 -13.90
N LEU A 639 -10.82 -24.86 -14.31
CA LEU A 639 -9.75 -25.33 -15.16
C LEU A 639 -8.72 -26.18 -14.42
N GLY A 640 -8.29 -25.74 -13.22
CA GLY A 640 -7.33 -26.49 -12.40
C GLY A 640 -7.91 -27.83 -11.94
N GLU A 641 -9.18 -27.84 -11.53
CA GLU A 641 -9.92 -29.03 -11.15
C GLU A 641 -10.37 -29.85 -12.37
N LEU A 642 -10.68 -29.26 -13.52
CA LEU A 642 -10.95 -29.99 -14.77
C LEU A 642 -9.68 -30.64 -15.31
N ILE A 643 -8.54 -29.95 -15.23
CA ILE A 643 -7.23 -30.54 -15.51
C ILE A 643 -6.97 -31.64 -14.49
N ALA A 644 -7.09 -31.40 -13.18
CA ALA A 644 -6.83 -32.41 -12.15
C ALA A 644 -7.76 -33.62 -12.23
N ASN A 645 -9.08 -33.42 -12.31
CA ASN A 645 -10.11 -34.45 -12.42
C ASN A 645 -10.08 -35.13 -13.79
N GLY A 646 -9.80 -34.39 -14.86
CA GLY A 646 -9.65 -34.93 -16.22
C GLY A 646 -8.41 -35.79 -16.34
N ILE A 647 -7.29 -35.32 -15.79
CA ILE A 647 -6.06 -36.09 -15.55
C ILE A 647 -6.45 -37.30 -14.72
N GLU A 648 -6.97 -37.16 -13.50
CA GLU A 648 -7.36 -38.26 -12.60
C GLU A 648 -8.29 -39.29 -13.27
N ALA A 649 -9.25 -38.85 -14.08
CA ALA A 649 -10.15 -39.70 -14.86
C ALA A 649 -9.43 -40.49 -15.95
N LEU A 650 -8.38 -39.95 -16.58
CA LEU A 650 -7.52 -40.71 -17.51
C LEU A 650 -6.76 -41.85 -16.82
N TYR A 651 -6.59 -41.80 -15.50
CA TYR A 651 -5.88 -42.85 -14.75
C TYR A 651 -6.77 -43.85 -14.04
N LYS A 652 -7.97 -43.45 -13.61
CA LYS A 652 -8.88 -44.34 -12.86
C LYS A 652 -9.43 -45.48 -13.72
N THR A 653 -9.48 -45.32 -15.03
CA THR A 653 -9.96 -46.33 -15.98
C THR A 653 -8.82 -46.86 -16.86
N ARG A 654 -8.82 -48.18 -17.10
CA ARG A 654 -7.96 -48.85 -18.10
C ARG A 654 -8.46 -48.52 -19.51
N LEU A 655 -8.40 -47.26 -19.88
CA LEU A 655 -8.75 -46.79 -21.21
C LEU A 655 -7.69 -47.26 -22.21
N SER A 656 -8.13 -47.69 -23.39
CA SER A 656 -7.23 -47.94 -24.52
C SER A 656 -6.48 -46.64 -24.90
N VAL A 657 -5.35 -46.75 -25.59
CA VAL A 657 -4.59 -45.57 -26.05
C VAL A 657 -5.48 -44.64 -26.89
N ALA A 658 -6.43 -45.19 -27.66
CA ALA A 658 -7.39 -44.42 -28.44
C ALA A 658 -8.38 -43.65 -27.56
N GLU A 659 -8.99 -44.29 -26.55
CA GLU A 659 -9.94 -43.63 -25.64
C GLU A 659 -9.24 -42.61 -24.72
N GLN A 660 -8.00 -42.88 -24.30
CA GLN A 660 -7.17 -41.91 -23.56
C GLN A 660 -6.92 -40.67 -24.40
N ASN A 661 -6.60 -40.85 -25.69
CA ASN A 661 -6.37 -39.76 -26.62
C ASN A 661 -7.64 -38.94 -26.86
N GLU A 662 -8.80 -39.60 -27.04
CA GLU A 662 -10.08 -38.93 -27.21
C GLU A 662 -10.45 -38.09 -25.97
N ARG A 663 -10.26 -38.66 -24.77
CA ARG A 663 -10.55 -37.99 -23.51
C ARG A 663 -9.59 -36.84 -23.22
N LEU A 664 -8.31 -36.98 -23.60
CA LEU A 664 -7.34 -35.88 -23.61
C LEU A 664 -7.74 -34.78 -24.60
N ASP A 665 -8.27 -35.12 -25.78
CA ASP A 665 -8.70 -34.13 -26.77
C ASP A 665 -9.99 -33.42 -26.34
N GLN A 666 -10.92 -34.13 -25.68
CA GLN A 666 -12.09 -33.54 -25.04
C GLN A 666 -11.68 -32.58 -23.91
N LEU A 667 -10.75 -33.01 -23.06
CA LEU A 667 -10.19 -32.20 -21.98
C LEU A 667 -9.50 -30.94 -22.53
N ARG A 668 -8.69 -31.09 -23.59
CA ARG A 668 -8.03 -29.97 -24.28
C ARG A 668 -9.04 -28.97 -24.81
N LYS A 669 -10.10 -29.42 -25.50
CA LYS A 669 -11.16 -28.55 -26.02
C LYS A 669 -11.91 -27.82 -24.89
N ALA A 670 -12.21 -28.52 -23.81
CA ALA A 670 -12.83 -27.91 -22.64
C ALA A 670 -11.93 -26.84 -22.03
N ILE A 671 -10.61 -27.11 -21.93
CA ILE A 671 -9.62 -26.17 -21.43
C ILE A 671 -9.51 -24.93 -22.32
N GLU A 672 -9.46 -25.15 -23.63
CA GLU A 672 -9.37 -24.08 -24.64
C GLU A 672 -10.59 -23.14 -24.57
N ASN A 673 -11.79 -23.72 -24.47
CA ASN A 673 -13.04 -22.97 -24.35
C ASN A 673 -13.08 -22.16 -23.05
N GLU A 674 -12.65 -22.75 -21.93
CA GLU A 674 -12.59 -22.06 -20.64
C GLU A 674 -11.54 -20.94 -20.66
N ARG A 675 -10.37 -21.19 -21.26
CA ARG A 675 -9.33 -20.17 -21.45
C ARG A 675 -9.84 -18.98 -22.26
N VAL A 676 -10.52 -19.20 -23.39
CA VAL A 676 -11.09 -18.13 -24.21
C VAL A 676 -12.15 -17.35 -23.42
N THR A 677 -12.99 -18.05 -22.67
CA THR A 677 -13.99 -17.43 -21.79
C THR A 677 -13.34 -16.53 -20.74
N LEU A 678 -12.34 -17.04 -20.03
CA LEU A 678 -11.61 -16.30 -19.02
C LEU A 678 -10.80 -15.15 -19.62
N GLN A 679 -10.19 -15.32 -20.80
CA GLN A 679 -9.50 -14.25 -21.51
C GLN A 679 -10.45 -13.11 -21.88
N LYS A 680 -11.69 -13.42 -22.28
CA LYS A 680 -12.68 -12.39 -22.59
C LYS A 680 -13.12 -11.63 -21.34
N VAL A 681 -13.49 -12.36 -20.27
CA VAL A 681 -13.82 -11.77 -18.96
C VAL A 681 -12.66 -10.92 -18.44
N ARG A 682 -11.43 -11.39 -18.64
CA ARG A 682 -10.20 -10.70 -18.25
C ARG A 682 -9.93 -9.48 -19.08
N ALA A 683 -10.10 -9.52 -20.40
CA ALA A 683 -9.95 -8.32 -21.24
C ALA A 683 -10.95 -7.23 -20.81
N GLU A 684 -12.19 -7.62 -20.50
CA GLU A 684 -13.23 -6.72 -19.99
C GLU A 684 -12.83 -6.09 -18.64
N LEU A 685 -12.23 -6.83 -17.71
CA LEU A 685 -11.77 -6.32 -16.41
C LEU A 685 -10.41 -5.63 -16.46
N GLN A 686 -9.52 -6.06 -17.34
CA GLN A 686 -8.16 -5.53 -17.49
C GLN A 686 -8.20 -4.12 -18.03
N ASP A 687 -8.91 -3.95 -19.15
CA ASP A 687 -9.20 -2.61 -19.64
C ASP A 687 -9.89 -1.86 -18.49
N ALA A 688 -10.77 -2.50 -17.72
CA ALA A 688 -11.53 -1.82 -16.67
C ALA A 688 -10.69 -1.17 -15.53
N PHE A 689 -9.44 -1.59 -15.35
CA PHE A 689 -8.64 -1.18 -14.18
C PHE A 689 -7.19 -0.76 -14.51
N ALA A 690 -6.78 -0.78 -15.79
CA ALA A 690 -5.45 -0.38 -16.22
C ALA A 690 -5.33 1.15 -16.37
N ASN A 691 -4.75 1.82 -15.36
CA ASN A 691 -4.61 3.27 -15.28
C ASN A 691 -3.24 3.69 -14.71
N ASP A 692 -2.17 3.44 -15.46
CA ASP A 692 -0.81 3.61 -14.94
C ASP A 692 -0.26 5.03 -15.11
N ILE A 693 -0.65 5.78 -16.15
CA ILE A 693 -0.09 7.11 -16.46
C ILE A 693 -0.45 8.17 -15.41
N HIS A 694 -1.71 8.27 -15.00
CA HIS A 694 -2.13 9.26 -14.00
C HIS A 694 -1.37 9.05 -12.67
N PHE A 695 -1.27 7.81 -12.22
CA PHE A 695 -0.56 7.47 -10.99
C PHE A 695 0.94 7.75 -11.11
N GLN A 696 1.55 7.36 -12.23
CA GLN A 696 2.96 7.61 -12.49
C GLN A 696 3.27 9.11 -12.43
N ASN A 697 2.43 9.95 -13.04
CA ASN A 697 2.54 11.40 -12.97
C ASN A 697 2.40 11.94 -11.53
N GLU A 698 1.57 11.33 -10.68
CA GLU A 698 1.42 11.75 -9.28
C GLU A 698 2.67 11.45 -8.45
N ILE A 699 3.25 10.26 -8.60
CA ILE A 699 4.52 9.91 -7.96
C ILE A 699 5.68 10.76 -8.50
N GLU A 700 5.70 11.01 -9.80
CA GLU A 700 6.70 11.89 -10.42
C GLU A 700 6.58 13.32 -9.88
N ARG A 701 5.36 13.86 -9.73
CA ARG A 701 5.15 15.17 -9.09
C ARG A 701 5.63 15.17 -7.64
N ILE A 702 5.32 14.13 -6.87
CA ILE A 702 5.76 14.02 -5.47
C ILE A 702 7.29 13.98 -5.38
N THR A 703 7.94 13.24 -6.26
CA THR A 703 9.40 13.09 -6.27
C THR A 703 10.10 14.35 -6.79
N GLN A 704 9.67 14.92 -7.92
CA GLN A 704 10.25 16.12 -8.52
C GLN A 704 10.08 17.37 -7.63
N ASN A 705 8.96 17.48 -6.91
CA ASN A 705 8.70 18.61 -6.03
C ASN A 705 9.16 18.36 -4.58
N ASN A 706 9.91 17.28 -4.32
CA ASN A 706 10.37 16.88 -2.99
C ASN A 706 9.25 16.83 -1.93
N ARG A 707 8.05 16.35 -2.30
CA ARG A 707 6.88 16.19 -1.40
C ARG A 707 6.93 14.88 -0.60
N TYR A 708 8.12 14.54 -0.15
CA TYR A 708 8.43 13.44 0.76
C TYR A 708 9.57 13.91 1.67
N LEU A 709 9.94 13.10 2.66
CA LEU A 709 11.07 13.41 3.52
C LEU A 709 12.37 12.94 2.86
N THR A 710 13.16 13.89 2.36
CA THR A 710 14.44 13.61 1.67
C THR A 710 15.57 13.30 2.65
N LYS A 711 16.65 12.66 2.17
CA LYS A 711 17.83 12.39 3.00
C LYS A 711 18.49 13.68 3.50
N GLU A 712 18.51 14.72 2.67
CA GLU A 712 19.07 16.04 2.98
C GLU A 712 18.30 16.70 4.13
N GLU A 713 16.96 16.63 4.10
CA GLU A 713 16.11 17.14 5.19
C GLU A 713 16.39 16.41 6.50
N ILE A 714 16.50 15.08 6.48
CA ILE A 714 16.78 14.30 7.70
C ILE A 714 18.15 14.67 8.27
N ILE A 715 19.17 14.85 7.42
CA ILE A 715 20.50 15.29 7.83
C ILE A 715 20.42 16.68 8.48
N ASN A 716 19.77 17.65 7.83
CA ASN A 716 19.61 19.01 8.36
C ASN A 716 18.86 19.02 9.69
N TYR A 717 17.83 18.18 9.82
CA TYR A 717 17.05 18.03 11.04
C TYR A 717 17.88 17.45 12.20
N LEU A 718 18.69 16.43 11.91
CA LEU A 718 19.61 15.84 12.88
C LEU A 718 20.73 16.81 13.28
N GLN A 719 21.32 17.51 12.32
CA GLN A 719 22.35 18.53 12.59
C GLN A 719 21.80 19.68 13.45
N SER A 720 20.54 20.06 13.23
CA SER A 720 19.87 21.09 14.02
C SER A 720 19.73 20.70 15.48
N ILE A 721 19.28 19.48 15.78
CA ILE A 721 19.20 19.02 17.19
C ILE A 721 20.59 18.86 17.82
N ILE A 722 21.59 18.43 17.03
CA ILE A 722 22.98 18.34 17.50
C ILE A 722 23.47 19.72 17.91
N ARG A 723 23.20 20.76 17.12
CA ARG A 723 23.61 22.12 17.51
C ARG A 723 22.86 22.65 18.74
N ILE A 724 21.55 22.44 18.81
CA ILE A 724 20.68 23.08 19.82
C ILE A 724 20.77 22.37 21.18
N HIS A 725 20.71 21.03 21.19
CA HIS A 725 20.52 20.25 22.42
C HIS A 725 21.58 19.15 22.62
N LEU A 726 22.11 18.57 21.53
CA LEU A 726 23.06 17.43 21.58
C LEU A 726 24.49 17.83 21.17
N SER A 727 24.96 19.02 21.56
CA SER A 727 26.21 19.64 21.09
C SER A 727 27.49 18.86 21.38
N VAL A 728 27.38 17.90 22.30
CA VAL A 728 28.41 16.97 22.71
C VAL A 728 28.65 15.87 21.66
N ILE A 729 27.67 15.58 20.81
CA ILE A 729 27.72 14.59 19.73
C ILE A 729 28.27 15.23 18.45
N ARG A 730 28.98 14.46 17.62
CA ARG A 730 29.39 14.87 16.27
C ARG A 730 28.80 13.94 15.21
N LEU A 731 28.40 14.52 14.08
CA LEU A 731 28.03 13.77 12.88
C LEU A 731 29.16 13.90 11.86
N ASN A 732 29.81 12.78 11.53
CA ASN A 732 30.89 12.74 10.55
C ASN A 732 30.43 11.99 9.30
N HIS A 733 30.49 12.64 8.13
CA HIS A 733 30.21 12.02 6.84
C HIS A 733 31.48 11.33 6.32
N ILE A 734 31.40 10.03 6.04
CA ILE A 734 32.54 9.23 5.53
C ILE A 734 32.50 9.20 4.00
N SER A 735 31.31 9.03 3.44
CA SER A 735 31.00 9.08 2.02
C SER A 735 29.63 9.73 1.84
N GLU A 736 29.16 9.87 0.60
CA GLU A 736 27.80 10.36 0.30
C GLU A 736 26.70 9.48 0.91
N GLU A 737 26.98 8.18 1.11
CA GLU A 737 26.00 7.18 1.55
C GLU A 737 26.13 6.86 3.06
N VAL A 738 27.30 7.06 3.65
CA VAL A 738 27.61 6.58 5.01
C VAL A 738 28.09 7.70 5.92
N SER A 739 27.51 7.77 7.11
CA SER A 739 27.89 8.70 8.16
C SER A 739 28.12 7.96 9.49
N LYS A 740 28.73 8.65 10.46
CA LYS A 740 28.91 8.15 11.82
C LYS A 740 28.46 9.18 12.85
N ILE A 741 27.70 8.72 13.84
CA ILE A 741 27.44 9.48 15.06
C ILE A 741 28.56 9.17 16.04
N ILE A 742 29.34 10.18 16.43
CA ILE A 742 30.44 10.06 17.39
C ILE A 742 29.96 10.55 18.76
N ILE A 743 30.05 9.67 19.75
CA ILE A 743 29.64 9.91 21.13
C ILE A 743 30.89 9.93 22.02
N PRO A 744 31.14 11.02 22.77
CA PRO A 744 32.32 11.12 23.62
C PRO A 744 32.24 10.19 24.83
N ALA A 745 33.40 9.84 25.39
CA ALA A 745 33.53 8.83 26.44
C ALA A 745 32.69 9.13 27.70
N ASN A 746 32.47 10.41 28.02
CA ASN A 746 31.70 10.86 29.18
C ASN A 746 30.20 11.03 28.91
N GLY A 747 29.75 10.82 27.67
CA GLY A 747 28.38 11.08 27.19
C GLY A 747 27.69 9.87 26.59
N LYS A 748 28.06 8.65 26.98
CA LYS A 748 27.60 7.39 26.38
C LYS A 748 26.07 7.17 26.41
N THR A 749 25.36 7.86 27.30
CA THR A 749 23.89 7.76 27.42
C THR A 749 23.15 8.94 26.80
N VAL A 750 23.84 10.05 26.50
CA VAL A 750 23.24 11.35 26.15
C VAL A 750 22.21 11.24 25.02
N LEU A 751 22.51 10.46 23.97
CA LEU A 751 21.59 10.23 22.86
C LEU A 751 20.32 9.50 23.30
N PHE A 752 20.46 8.48 24.15
CA PHE A 752 19.34 7.66 24.62
C PHE A 752 18.52 8.37 25.69
N ASP A 753 19.17 9.15 26.55
CA ASP A 753 18.49 9.99 27.55
C ASP A 753 17.61 11.04 26.86
N PHE A 754 18.08 11.61 25.74
CA PHE A 754 17.28 12.49 24.90
C PHE A 754 16.07 11.77 24.28
N ILE A 755 16.26 10.59 23.69
CA ILE A 755 15.14 9.84 23.12
C ILE A 755 14.12 9.47 24.22
N GLU A 756 14.58 9.04 25.40
CA GLU A 756 13.69 8.71 26.52
C GLU A 756 12.85 9.92 26.98
N ALA A 757 13.43 11.13 26.95
CA ALA A 757 12.75 12.35 27.37
C ALA A 757 11.66 12.82 26.37
N TYR A 758 11.83 12.54 25.08
CA TYR A 758 10.97 13.10 24.02
C TYR A 758 10.27 12.06 23.13
N LYS A 759 10.43 10.75 23.35
CA LYS A 759 9.67 9.73 22.61
C LYS A 759 8.17 9.77 22.94
N ASP A 760 7.35 9.33 22.00
CA ASP A 760 5.91 9.12 22.24
C ASP A 760 5.66 8.13 23.37
N ALA A 761 4.48 8.23 24.00
CA ALA A 761 4.10 7.25 25.01
C ALA A 761 4.00 5.85 24.37
N PRO A 762 4.42 4.77 25.05
CA PRO A 762 4.31 3.41 24.50
C PRO A 762 2.90 3.00 24.11
N SER A 763 1.86 3.62 24.70
CA SER A 763 0.45 3.43 24.35
C SER A 763 0.03 4.14 23.07
N GLU A 764 0.75 5.19 22.66
CA GLU A 764 0.47 5.98 21.47
C GLU A 764 1.20 5.41 20.25
N ALA A 765 2.45 4.98 20.42
CA ALA A 765 3.27 4.42 19.35
C ALA A 765 4.09 3.20 19.81
N PRO A 766 3.45 2.02 19.99
CA PRO A 766 4.12 0.82 20.49
C PRO A 766 5.28 0.34 19.59
N GLU A 767 5.17 0.55 18.27
CA GLU A 767 6.21 0.14 17.32
C GLU A 767 7.46 1.02 17.41
N LEU A 768 7.30 2.34 17.64
CA LEU A 768 8.44 3.22 17.90
C LEU A 768 9.15 2.87 19.21
N GLU A 769 8.41 2.43 20.22
CA GLU A 769 8.99 1.93 21.47
C GLU A 769 9.82 0.65 21.25
N ASN A 770 9.33 -0.27 20.44
CA ASN A 770 10.06 -1.50 20.08
C ASN A 770 11.36 -1.18 19.31
N LEU A 771 11.26 -0.27 18.35
CA LEU A 771 12.41 0.25 17.60
C LEU A 771 13.45 0.90 18.53
N TYR A 772 12.99 1.73 19.47
CA TYR A 772 13.85 2.37 20.44
C TYR A 772 14.59 1.36 21.31
N LYS A 773 13.90 0.33 21.83
CA LYS A 773 14.52 -0.73 22.63
C LYS A 773 15.62 -1.46 21.85
N LYS A 774 15.38 -1.78 20.58
CA LYS A 774 16.37 -2.43 19.70
C LYS A 774 17.57 -1.50 19.43
N PHE A 775 17.32 -0.23 19.12
CA PHE A 775 18.38 0.75 18.90
C PHE A 775 19.24 0.94 20.15
N LYS A 776 18.60 1.06 21.32
CA LYS A 776 19.25 1.17 22.62
C LYS A 776 20.07 -0.08 22.95
N SER A 777 19.51 -1.28 22.84
CA SER A 777 20.26 -2.50 23.16
C SER A 777 21.47 -2.72 22.24
N THR A 778 21.40 -2.28 20.99
CA THR A 778 22.47 -2.46 19.99
C THR A 778 23.60 -1.45 20.17
N HIS A 779 23.28 -0.20 20.54
CA HIS A 779 24.24 0.91 20.50
C HIS A 779 24.54 1.58 21.84
N LEU A 780 23.87 1.18 22.94
CA LEU A 780 24.16 1.73 24.26
C LEU A 780 25.61 1.44 24.66
N GLY A 781 26.36 2.50 24.96
CA GLY A 781 27.78 2.40 25.36
C GLY A 781 28.79 2.44 24.20
N CYS A 782 28.33 2.40 22.95
CA CYS A 782 29.17 2.58 21.76
C CYS A 782 29.70 4.01 21.67
N ARG A 783 30.92 4.15 21.13
CA ARG A 783 31.54 5.48 20.84
C ARG A 783 31.24 5.98 19.44
N GLU A 784 30.95 5.06 18.53
CA GLU A 784 30.63 5.34 17.14
C GLU A 784 29.42 4.49 16.74
N ILE A 785 28.44 5.11 16.10
CA ILE A 785 27.28 4.43 15.52
C ILE A 785 27.33 4.67 14.00
N PRO A 786 27.59 3.63 13.18
CA PRO A 786 27.53 3.76 11.73
C PRO A 786 26.07 3.89 11.30
N ILE A 787 25.78 4.96 10.57
CA ILE A 787 24.45 5.28 10.08
C ILE A 787 24.46 5.53 8.57
N THR A 788 23.30 5.34 7.95
CA THR A 788 23.03 5.75 6.57
C THR A 788 21.70 6.48 6.52
N PHE A 789 21.59 7.42 5.58
CA PHE A 789 20.34 8.08 5.18
C PHE A 789 19.91 7.65 3.77
N ASP A 790 20.72 6.79 3.12
CA ASP A 790 20.46 6.28 1.78
C ASP A 790 19.73 4.92 1.84
N GLN A 791 18.54 4.88 1.24
CA GLN A 791 17.67 3.72 1.24
C GLN A 791 18.31 2.50 0.57
N ASN A 792 18.99 2.71 -0.57
CA ASN A 792 19.60 1.63 -1.34
C ASN A 792 20.81 1.04 -0.63
N TYR A 793 21.60 1.89 0.02
CA TYR A 793 22.72 1.46 0.87
C TYR A 793 22.19 0.67 2.07
N ALA A 794 21.13 1.14 2.74
CA ALA A 794 20.50 0.46 3.87
C ALA A 794 19.94 -0.91 3.47
N TYR A 795 19.34 -1.02 2.28
CA TYR A 795 18.87 -2.29 1.72
C TYR A 795 20.00 -3.30 1.55
N LYS A 796 21.16 -2.86 1.04
CA LYS A 796 22.34 -3.73 0.82
C LYS A 796 23.11 -4.06 2.10
N HIS A 797 23.16 -3.14 3.08
CA HIS A 797 24.01 -3.24 4.27
C HIS A 797 23.20 -3.26 5.57
N ARG A 798 22.65 -4.43 5.90
CA ARG A 798 21.72 -4.62 7.03
C ARG A 798 22.27 -4.23 8.41
N SER A 799 23.60 -4.26 8.59
CA SER A 799 24.28 -3.92 9.86
C SER A 799 24.42 -2.42 10.11
N THR A 800 24.21 -1.59 9.09
CA THR A 800 24.25 -0.13 9.23
C THR A 800 22.89 0.35 9.71
N GLU A 801 22.86 1.27 10.69
CA GLU A 801 21.58 1.79 11.17
C GLU A 801 20.99 2.75 10.14
N TYR A 802 19.69 2.58 9.85
CA TYR A 802 19.02 3.38 8.83
C TYR A 802 18.20 4.48 9.49
N ILE A 803 18.67 5.72 9.38
CA ILE A 803 17.98 6.88 9.95
C ILE A 803 16.99 7.40 8.90
N SER A 804 15.74 7.00 9.03
CA SER A 804 14.65 7.39 8.13
C SER A 804 13.56 8.20 8.85
N ALA A 805 12.53 8.63 8.12
CA ALA A 805 11.37 9.35 8.67
C ALA A 805 10.74 8.64 9.88
N PHE A 806 10.78 7.31 9.89
CA PHE A 806 10.18 6.47 10.93
C PHE A 806 11.26 5.83 11.81
N HIS A 807 12.10 6.66 12.43
CA HIS A 807 13.15 6.24 13.37
C HIS A 807 12.94 6.89 14.75
N PRO A 808 13.19 6.19 15.89
CA PRO A 808 12.97 6.73 17.23
C PRO A 808 13.68 8.06 17.51
N LEU A 809 14.89 8.22 16.98
CA LEU A 809 15.63 9.49 17.07
C LEU A 809 14.89 10.62 16.36
N ILE A 810 14.36 10.39 15.14
CA ILE A 810 13.65 11.42 14.37
C ILE A 810 12.31 11.76 15.04
N ASN A 811 11.62 10.77 15.61
CA ASN A 811 10.42 10.98 16.42
C ASN A 811 10.72 11.84 17.67
N ALA A 812 11.75 11.50 18.45
CA ALA A 812 12.14 12.29 19.62
C ALA A 812 12.54 13.73 19.26
N ILE A 813 13.29 13.92 18.16
CA ILE A 813 13.63 15.24 17.64
C ILE A 813 12.37 16.02 17.27
N THR A 814 11.43 15.37 16.61
CA THR A 814 10.14 15.95 16.20
C THR A 814 9.34 16.43 17.40
N ASN A 815 9.21 15.59 18.42
CA ASN A 815 8.50 15.93 19.64
C ASN A 815 9.19 17.05 20.42
N TYR A 816 10.52 17.08 20.46
CA TYR A 816 11.27 18.20 21.02
C TYR A 816 10.91 19.52 20.32
N PHE A 817 10.96 19.57 18.99
CA PHE A 817 10.67 20.81 18.25
C PHE A 817 9.21 21.26 18.37
N ILE A 818 8.27 20.34 18.52
CA ILE A 818 6.86 20.66 18.82
C ILE A 818 6.74 21.29 20.22
N GLN A 819 7.39 20.70 21.23
CA GLN A 819 7.38 21.24 22.59
C GLN A 819 7.99 22.65 22.64
N GLU A 820 9.07 22.86 21.89
CA GLU A 820 9.74 24.16 21.70
C GLU A 820 9.01 25.09 20.70
N LYS A 821 7.88 24.66 20.12
CA LYS A 821 6.99 25.47 19.29
C LYS A 821 7.65 26.01 18.01
N PHE A 822 8.51 25.22 17.38
CA PHE A 822 9.06 25.50 16.05
C PHE A 822 8.01 25.34 14.93
N ASP A 823 6.88 24.71 15.20
CA ASP A 823 5.74 24.53 14.28
C ASP A 823 4.82 25.76 14.16
N LYS A 824 5.10 26.85 14.88
CA LYS A 824 4.23 28.02 14.89
C LYS A 824 4.32 28.82 13.60
N ASN A 825 3.26 29.59 13.33
CA ASN A 825 3.16 30.52 12.20
C ASN A 825 4.31 31.54 12.24
N LEU A 826 5.35 31.31 11.45
CA LEU A 826 6.63 32.03 11.52
C LEU A 826 7.02 32.61 10.16
N ALA A 827 7.91 33.60 10.20
CA ALA A 827 8.48 34.24 9.02
C ALA A 827 10.00 34.10 8.99
N TYR A 828 10.55 33.85 7.80
CA TYR A 828 11.94 33.42 7.64
C TYR A 828 12.62 34.13 6.46
N LYS A 829 13.95 34.17 6.50
CA LYS A 829 14.80 34.64 5.40
C LYS A 829 15.69 33.50 4.90
N VAL A 830 15.67 33.26 3.59
CA VAL A 830 16.34 32.13 2.94
C VAL A 830 17.00 32.57 1.65
N ALA A 831 18.17 32.02 1.34
CA ALA A 831 18.85 32.16 0.06
C ALA A 831 18.90 30.82 -0.66
N VAL A 832 18.98 30.80 -2.00
CA VAL A 832 19.21 29.59 -2.79
C VAL A 832 19.92 29.96 -4.10
N GLN A 833 20.84 29.12 -4.55
CA GLN A 833 21.59 29.38 -5.80
C GLN A 833 20.81 28.87 -7.02
N ALA A 834 20.82 29.66 -8.10
CA ALA A 834 20.05 29.40 -9.31
C ALA A 834 20.44 28.08 -9.99
N LYS A 835 21.70 27.65 -9.83
CA LYS A 835 22.22 26.37 -10.34
C LYS A 835 21.47 25.12 -9.83
N HIS A 836 20.73 25.23 -8.73
CA HIS A 836 19.96 24.11 -8.15
C HIS A 836 18.59 23.91 -8.82
N PHE A 837 18.14 24.86 -9.65
CA PHE A 837 16.90 24.72 -10.41
C PHE A 837 17.14 24.03 -11.76
N LEU A 838 16.16 23.24 -12.19
CA LEU A 838 16.16 22.62 -13.52
C LEU A 838 16.07 23.70 -14.62
N PRO A 839 16.74 23.50 -15.77
CA PRO A 839 16.73 24.46 -16.88
C PRO A 839 15.32 24.83 -17.38
N GLU A 840 14.37 23.88 -17.30
CA GLU A 840 13.00 24.04 -17.77
C GLU A 840 12.09 24.80 -16.77
N LYS A 841 12.54 24.94 -15.52
CA LYS A 841 11.82 25.64 -14.43
C LYS A 841 12.69 26.75 -13.81
N LEU A 842 13.54 27.38 -14.62
CA LEU A 842 14.44 28.45 -14.19
C LEU A 842 13.66 29.66 -13.66
N VAL A 843 13.96 30.04 -12.43
CA VAL A 843 13.52 31.29 -11.82
C VAL A 843 14.67 32.29 -11.92
N LYS A 844 14.36 33.56 -12.20
CA LYS A 844 15.39 34.58 -12.36
C LYS A 844 16.08 34.85 -11.02
N PRO A 845 17.39 35.19 -11.02
CA PRO A 845 18.04 35.71 -9.83
C PRO A 845 17.33 36.97 -9.33
N GLY A 846 17.16 37.08 -8.01
CA GLY A 846 16.45 38.19 -7.39
C GLY A 846 15.71 37.83 -6.09
N PHE A 847 14.78 38.69 -5.67
CA PHE A 847 14.00 38.53 -4.43
C PHE A 847 12.57 38.06 -4.69
N TYR A 848 12.08 37.23 -3.78
CA TYR A 848 10.79 36.56 -3.84
C TYR A 848 10.15 36.47 -2.46
N ILE A 849 8.82 36.38 -2.40
CA ILE A 849 8.09 35.99 -1.19
C ILE A 849 7.47 34.61 -1.41
N LEU A 850 7.91 33.63 -0.63
CA LEU A 850 7.34 32.29 -0.60
C LEU A 850 6.38 32.17 0.59
N VAL A 851 5.10 31.92 0.32
CA VAL A 851 4.06 31.75 1.34
C VAL A 851 3.55 30.32 1.32
N LEU A 852 3.44 29.71 2.51
CA LEU A 852 2.94 28.35 2.68
C LEU A 852 1.57 28.38 3.35
N TYR A 853 0.62 27.67 2.77
CA TYR A 853 -0.74 27.48 3.30
C TYR A 853 -1.06 26.01 3.47
N LYS A 854 -1.85 25.70 4.50
CA LYS A 854 -2.55 24.43 4.65
C LYS A 854 -4.01 24.62 4.27
N VAL A 855 -4.46 23.91 3.25
CA VAL A 855 -5.88 23.82 2.87
C VAL A 855 -6.44 22.55 3.49
N ILE A 856 -7.64 22.62 4.06
CA ILE A 856 -8.34 21.49 4.67
C ILE A 856 -9.71 21.36 4.01
N VAL A 857 -9.97 20.20 3.42
CA VAL A 857 -11.25 19.81 2.82
C VAL A 857 -11.93 18.84 3.76
N VAL A 858 -13.13 19.16 4.21
CA VAL A 858 -13.95 18.29 5.08
C VAL A 858 -15.17 17.83 4.28
N LYS A 859 -15.33 16.52 4.15
CA LYS A 859 -16.43 15.83 3.46
C LYS A 859 -17.35 15.22 4.50
N ASP A 860 -18.59 15.69 4.59
CA ASP A 860 -19.66 15.12 5.42
C ASP A 860 -20.65 14.40 4.52
N TYR A 861 -20.87 13.11 4.76
CA TYR A 861 -21.71 12.23 3.93
C TYR A 861 -23.20 12.30 4.30
N GLY A 862 -23.56 13.06 5.34
CA GLY A 862 -24.96 13.24 5.78
C GLY A 862 -25.52 12.08 6.60
N ASP A 863 -24.75 11.02 6.82
CA ASP A 863 -25.09 9.83 7.61
C ASP A 863 -24.28 9.71 8.92
N GLY A 864 -23.53 10.76 9.27
CA GLY A 864 -22.65 10.81 10.43
C GLY A 864 -21.20 10.41 10.13
N ARG A 865 -20.89 9.92 8.92
CA ARG A 865 -19.51 9.77 8.45
C ARG A 865 -18.96 11.12 8.00
N SER A 866 -17.73 11.41 8.40
CA SER A 866 -16.96 12.53 7.85
C SER A 866 -15.52 12.10 7.55
N ASN A 867 -14.94 12.72 6.54
CA ASN A 867 -13.54 12.54 6.18
C ASN A 867 -12.90 13.93 5.97
N SER A 868 -11.63 14.07 6.30
CA SER A 868 -10.90 15.33 6.09
C SER A 868 -9.58 15.08 5.36
N ILE A 869 -9.35 15.85 4.32
CA ILE A 869 -8.15 15.84 3.50
C ILE A 869 -7.43 17.16 3.76
N SER A 870 -6.10 17.13 3.85
CA SER A 870 -5.31 18.35 3.94
C SER A 870 -4.31 18.42 2.79
N LEU A 871 -4.14 19.61 2.23
CA LEU A 871 -3.22 19.88 1.13
C LEU A 871 -2.24 20.97 1.55
N LEU A 872 -0.96 20.76 1.23
CA LEU A 872 0.07 21.78 1.38
C LEU A 872 0.19 22.58 0.08
N CYS A 873 -0.13 23.87 0.14
CA CYS A 873 -0.10 24.80 -0.99
C CYS A 873 1.03 25.81 -0.81
N SER A 874 1.76 26.09 -1.91
CA SER A 874 2.81 27.11 -1.92
C SER A 874 2.52 28.21 -2.95
N LEU A 875 2.84 29.45 -2.59
CA LEU A 875 2.67 30.64 -3.41
C LEU A 875 4.00 31.39 -3.47
N LEU A 876 4.50 31.63 -4.69
CA LEU A 876 5.74 32.35 -4.91
C LEU A 876 5.46 33.67 -5.64
N ALA A 877 5.73 34.79 -4.97
CA ALA A 877 5.60 36.12 -5.54
C ALA A 877 6.98 36.67 -5.93
N ASP A 878 7.11 37.10 -7.18
CA ASP A 878 8.31 37.72 -7.75
C ASP A 878 8.35 39.22 -7.42
N LEU A 879 9.44 39.68 -6.80
CA LEU A 879 9.65 41.09 -6.43
C LEU A 879 10.61 41.83 -7.39
N ASN A 880 11.07 41.21 -8.47
CA ASN A 880 12.13 41.75 -9.32
C ASN A 880 11.62 42.68 -10.45
N GLY A 881 10.31 42.69 -10.69
CA GLY A 881 9.67 43.52 -11.70
C GLY A 881 9.11 44.84 -11.14
N GLU A 882 8.57 45.69 -12.04
CA GLU A 882 7.82 46.90 -11.65
C GLU A 882 6.49 46.59 -10.94
N SER A 883 5.98 45.36 -11.10
CA SER A 883 4.79 44.84 -10.40
C SER A 883 5.08 43.45 -9.83
N VAL A 884 4.41 43.13 -8.72
CA VAL A 884 4.49 41.81 -8.09
C VAL A 884 3.72 40.81 -8.95
N ALA A 885 4.41 39.79 -9.45
CA ALA A 885 3.81 38.69 -10.20
C ALA A 885 3.79 37.42 -9.35
N ILE A 886 2.63 36.76 -9.23
CA ILE A 886 2.54 35.45 -8.59
C ILE A 886 2.80 34.37 -9.65
N LEU A 887 3.77 33.51 -9.39
CA LEU A 887 4.16 32.42 -10.29
C LEU A 887 3.17 31.26 -10.24
N SER A 888 3.22 30.38 -11.25
CA SER A 888 2.34 29.22 -11.35
C SER A 888 2.48 28.27 -10.16
N GLU A 889 1.45 27.46 -9.93
CA GLU A 889 1.45 26.44 -8.87
C GLU A 889 2.61 25.46 -9.01
N ASP A 890 2.84 24.93 -10.22
CA ASP A 890 3.92 23.97 -10.48
C ASP A 890 5.32 24.54 -10.23
N VAL A 891 5.54 25.83 -10.51
CA VAL A 891 6.81 26.51 -10.23
C VAL A 891 6.94 26.80 -8.73
N SER A 892 5.88 27.30 -8.10
CA SER A 892 5.87 27.59 -6.66
C SER A 892 6.18 26.33 -5.85
N ASP A 893 5.54 25.21 -6.19
CA ASP A 893 5.70 23.93 -5.49
C ASP A 893 7.09 23.32 -5.69
N TYR A 894 7.64 23.46 -6.90
CA TYR A 894 9.00 23.04 -7.21
C TYR A 894 10.03 23.87 -6.44
N VAL A 895 9.91 25.21 -6.45
CA VAL A 895 10.82 26.10 -5.74
C VAL A 895 10.77 25.84 -4.23
N HIS A 896 9.58 25.64 -3.67
CA HIS A 896 9.44 25.26 -2.26
C HIS A 896 10.24 23.99 -1.94
N GLY A 897 10.15 22.95 -2.77
CA GLY A 897 10.90 21.70 -2.60
C GLY A 897 12.42 21.87 -2.72
N VAL A 898 12.90 22.74 -3.61
CA VAL A 898 14.33 23.04 -3.76
C VAL A 898 14.85 23.86 -2.58
N VAL A 899 14.13 24.93 -2.18
CA VAL A 899 14.51 25.80 -1.06
C VAL A 899 14.62 25.01 0.24
N GLN A 900 13.76 24.03 0.44
CA GLN A 900 13.79 23.21 1.64
C GLN A 900 15.03 22.32 1.75
N THR A 901 15.55 21.83 0.62
CA THR A 901 16.67 20.89 0.55
C THR A 901 18.02 21.59 0.38
N MET A 902 18.05 22.64 -0.44
CA MET A 902 19.27 23.34 -0.91
C MET A 902 19.34 24.80 -0.45
N GLY A 903 18.46 25.22 0.47
CA GLY A 903 18.46 26.58 1.00
C GLY A 903 19.71 26.90 1.85
N GLU A 904 20.07 28.17 1.88
CA GLU A 904 21.20 28.71 2.60
C GLU A 904 20.78 29.94 3.43
N GLN A 905 21.67 30.36 4.33
CA GLN A 905 21.41 31.53 5.16
C GLN A 905 21.52 32.83 4.34
N LEU A 906 20.43 33.59 4.29
CA LEU A 906 20.46 34.95 3.74
C LEU A 906 21.10 35.91 4.74
N SER A 907 22.21 36.53 4.33
CA SER A 907 22.96 37.49 5.16
C SER A 907 22.38 38.90 5.05
N ASP A 908 22.06 39.35 3.82
CA ASP A 908 21.51 40.67 3.54
C ASP A 908 20.01 40.57 3.23
N CYS A 909 19.19 41.26 4.02
CA CYS A 909 17.74 41.25 3.91
C CYS A 909 17.24 42.61 3.39
N PRO A 910 16.56 42.69 2.24
CA PRO A 910 15.90 43.93 1.83
C PRO A 910 14.84 44.32 2.87
N GLU A 911 14.79 45.61 3.22
CA GLU A 911 13.71 46.16 4.02
C GLU A 911 12.49 46.41 3.13
N LEU A 912 11.37 45.79 3.49
CA LEU A 912 10.08 46.03 2.85
C LEU A 912 9.30 47.01 3.72
N ASP A 913 8.79 48.09 3.14
CA ASP A 913 7.94 49.04 3.88
C ASP A 913 6.54 48.44 4.15
N SER A 914 5.82 49.04 5.10
CA SER A 914 4.48 48.60 5.51
C SER A 914 3.51 48.54 4.32
N ASP A 915 3.59 49.53 3.43
CA ASP A 915 2.74 49.61 2.24
C ASP A 915 3.00 48.45 1.27
N THR A 916 4.27 48.08 1.03
CA THR A 916 4.61 46.92 0.20
C THR A 916 4.18 45.61 0.84
N VAL A 917 4.38 45.44 2.16
CA VAL A 917 3.96 44.21 2.86
C VAL A 917 2.44 44.06 2.85
N GLN A 918 1.69 45.14 3.06
CA GLN A 918 0.24 45.13 2.99
C GLN A 918 -0.24 44.85 1.56
N PHE A 919 0.38 45.46 0.54
CA PHE A 919 0.10 45.18 -0.86
C PHE A 919 0.32 43.70 -1.22
N LEU A 920 1.45 43.13 -0.80
CA LEU A 920 1.78 41.72 -0.99
C LEU A 920 0.77 40.80 -0.31
N ARG A 921 0.44 41.10 0.96
CA ARG A 921 -0.53 40.35 1.74
C ARG A 921 -1.89 40.30 1.04
N ASP A 922 -2.37 41.42 0.52
CA ASP A 922 -3.66 41.50 -0.16
C ASP A 922 -3.65 40.74 -1.50
N HIS A 923 -2.59 40.86 -2.29
CA HIS A 923 -2.44 40.14 -3.57
C HIS A 923 -2.36 38.62 -3.36
N ILE A 924 -1.53 38.17 -2.41
CA ILE A 924 -1.36 36.74 -2.10
C ILE A 924 -2.63 36.17 -1.45
N SER A 925 -3.31 36.92 -0.59
CA SER A 925 -4.59 36.48 -0.01
C SER A 925 -5.68 36.33 -1.07
N THR A 926 -5.69 37.22 -2.06
CA THR A 926 -6.62 37.17 -3.19
C THR A 926 -6.35 35.95 -4.07
N GLU A 927 -5.10 35.69 -4.43
CA GLU A 927 -4.73 34.49 -5.20
C GLU A 927 -5.02 33.20 -4.42
N MET A 928 -4.70 33.17 -3.13
CA MET A 928 -5.00 32.02 -2.27
C MET A 928 -6.50 31.77 -2.17
N TYR A 929 -7.32 32.83 -2.12
CA TYR A 929 -8.77 32.71 -2.19
C TYR A 929 -9.22 32.03 -3.49
N PHE A 930 -8.68 32.44 -4.65
CA PHE A 930 -8.99 31.81 -5.94
C PHE A 930 -8.56 30.35 -5.99
N ARG A 931 -7.35 30.00 -5.51
CA ARG A 931 -6.89 28.60 -5.43
C ARG A 931 -7.77 27.76 -4.51
N LYS A 932 -8.15 28.29 -3.34
CA LYS A 932 -9.06 27.61 -2.40
C LYS A 932 -10.43 27.37 -3.03
N GLU A 933 -10.99 28.37 -3.74
CA GLU A 933 -12.27 28.21 -4.45
C GLU A 933 -12.15 27.23 -5.64
N ALA A 934 -11.00 27.16 -6.32
CA ALA A 934 -10.74 26.17 -7.35
C ALA A 934 -10.72 24.74 -6.79
N VAL A 935 -10.00 24.52 -5.67
CA VAL A 935 -9.99 23.23 -4.94
C VAL A 935 -11.39 22.87 -4.48
N LYS A 936 -12.14 23.83 -3.90
CA LYS A 936 -13.52 23.62 -3.48
C LYS A 936 -14.42 23.21 -4.63
N LYS A 937 -14.33 23.90 -5.78
CA LYS A 937 -15.12 23.58 -6.97
C LYS A 937 -14.78 22.19 -7.52
N ASP A 938 -13.50 21.84 -7.59
CA ASP A 938 -13.06 20.51 -8.04
C ASP A 938 -13.58 19.41 -7.12
N GLU A 939 -13.29 19.51 -5.82
CA GLU A 939 -13.68 18.50 -4.82
C GLU A 939 -15.19 18.35 -4.68
N ILE A 940 -15.98 19.43 -4.81
CA ILE A 940 -17.44 19.35 -4.80
C ILE A 940 -17.96 18.52 -5.98
N ILE A 941 -17.42 18.73 -7.18
CA ILE A 941 -17.85 17.98 -8.38
C ILE A 941 -17.58 16.49 -8.17
N LYS A 942 -16.38 16.14 -7.70
CA LYS A 942 -15.96 14.75 -7.44
C LYS A 942 -16.79 14.09 -6.34
N PHE A 943 -16.95 14.80 -5.22
CA PHE A 943 -17.66 14.29 -4.04
C PHE A 943 -19.15 14.07 -4.30
N LEU A 944 -19.84 15.06 -4.88
CA LEU A 944 -21.27 14.93 -5.17
C LEU A 944 -21.53 13.90 -6.28
N SER A 945 -20.66 13.81 -7.28
CA SER A 945 -20.73 12.76 -8.31
C SER A 945 -20.58 11.37 -7.68
N SER A 946 -19.59 11.16 -6.81
CA SER A 946 -19.40 9.90 -6.07
C SER A 946 -20.62 9.50 -5.24
N ILE A 947 -21.13 10.41 -4.39
CA ILE A 947 -22.29 10.16 -3.53
C ILE A 947 -23.52 9.82 -4.37
N ARG A 948 -23.76 10.59 -5.44
CA ARG A 948 -24.90 10.38 -6.32
C ARG A 948 -24.88 8.97 -6.92
N ARG A 949 -23.76 8.55 -7.50
CA ARG A 949 -23.65 7.23 -8.11
C ARG A 949 -23.88 6.11 -7.10
N ARG A 950 -23.31 6.23 -5.89
CA ARG A 950 -23.51 5.25 -4.80
C ARG A 950 -24.99 5.20 -4.38
N ALA A 951 -25.63 6.35 -4.21
CA ALA A 951 -27.03 6.44 -3.87
C ALA A 951 -27.93 5.85 -4.96
N GLU A 952 -27.69 6.17 -6.24
CA GLU A 952 -28.45 5.63 -7.38
C GLU A 952 -28.31 4.11 -7.49
N GLN A 953 -27.10 3.57 -7.32
CA GLN A 953 -26.86 2.12 -7.28
C GLN A 953 -27.66 1.44 -6.16
N GLU A 954 -27.63 2.00 -4.95
CA GLU A 954 -28.33 1.43 -3.80
C GLU A 954 -29.86 1.57 -3.93
N ILE A 955 -30.35 2.70 -4.44
CA ILE A 955 -31.78 2.93 -4.70
C ILE A 955 -32.29 1.96 -5.76
N ASN A 956 -31.58 1.78 -6.88
CA ASN A 956 -31.95 0.85 -7.92
C ASN A 956 -32.08 -0.58 -7.38
N TYR A 957 -31.15 -1.00 -6.52
CA TYR A 957 -31.23 -2.29 -5.84
C TYR A 957 -32.45 -2.40 -4.92
N ILE A 958 -32.72 -1.37 -4.12
CA ILE A 958 -33.88 -1.34 -3.21
C ILE A 958 -35.19 -1.39 -3.99
N ASP A 959 -35.33 -0.58 -5.04
CA ASP A 959 -36.54 -0.48 -5.86
C ASP A 959 -36.85 -1.79 -6.58
N THR A 960 -35.83 -2.48 -7.10
CA THR A 960 -35.94 -3.83 -7.68
C THR A 960 -36.56 -4.84 -6.70
N ARG A 961 -36.14 -4.80 -5.44
CA ARG A 961 -36.67 -5.71 -4.40
C ARG A 961 -38.07 -5.35 -3.94
N ILE A 962 -38.40 -4.05 -3.88
CA ILE A 962 -39.76 -3.59 -3.57
C ILE A 962 -40.71 -4.09 -4.65
N GLN A 963 -40.42 -3.84 -5.93
CA GLN A 963 -41.27 -4.26 -7.06
C GLN A 963 -41.54 -5.76 -7.04
N ARG A 964 -40.53 -6.57 -6.69
CA ARG A 964 -40.70 -8.01 -6.59
C ARG A 964 -41.53 -8.44 -5.38
N ALA A 965 -41.28 -7.87 -4.20
CA ALA A 965 -42.07 -8.18 -3.02
C ALA A 965 -43.54 -7.81 -3.24
N GLU A 966 -43.81 -6.72 -3.94
CA GLU A 966 -45.16 -6.33 -4.40
C GLU A 966 -45.73 -7.33 -5.41
N GLY A 967 -44.93 -7.80 -6.37
CA GLY A 967 -45.31 -8.86 -7.32
C GLY A 967 -45.63 -10.22 -6.67
N MET A 968 -44.91 -10.59 -5.60
CA MET A 968 -45.18 -11.80 -4.80
C MET A 968 -46.44 -11.65 -3.95
N LEU A 969 -46.69 -10.44 -3.43
CA LEU A 969 -47.90 -10.11 -2.67
C LEU A 969 -49.18 -10.39 -3.47
N LEU A 970 -49.12 -10.23 -4.81
CA LEU A 970 -50.22 -10.52 -5.72
C LEU A 970 -50.45 -12.02 -5.94
N LYS A 971 -49.47 -12.88 -5.64
CA LYS A 971 -49.49 -14.32 -5.94
C LYS A 971 -49.69 -15.21 -4.72
N ASP A 972 -49.16 -14.83 -3.55
CA ASP A 972 -49.19 -15.66 -2.34
C ASP A 972 -49.62 -14.87 -1.09
N LYS A 973 -50.84 -15.14 -0.63
CA LYS A 973 -51.42 -14.50 0.56
C LYS A 973 -50.91 -15.09 1.88
N ALA A 974 -50.26 -16.26 1.88
CA ALA A 974 -49.82 -16.92 3.11
C ALA A 974 -48.65 -16.19 3.79
N ILE A 975 -47.88 -15.41 3.02
CA ILE A 975 -46.69 -14.67 3.48
C ILE A 975 -46.86 -13.14 3.40
N GLU A 976 -48.10 -12.65 3.24
CA GLU A 976 -48.42 -11.23 3.01
C GLU A 976 -47.83 -10.31 4.09
N ALA A 977 -47.98 -10.66 5.37
CA ALA A 977 -47.47 -9.84 6.49
C ALA A 977 -45.95 -9.69 6.46
N ILE A 978 -45.22 -10.76 6.10
CA ILE A 978 -43.76 -10.77 6.00
C ILE A 978 -43.32 -9.89 4.83
N LEU A 979 -43.95 -10.02 3.67
CA LEU A 979 -43.65 -9.23 2.48
C LEU A 979 -43.94 -7.74 2.69
N ARG A 980 -45.06 -7.39 3.34
CA ARG A 980 -45.37 -5.98 3.68
C ARG A 980 -44.35 -5.38 4.64
N SER A 981 -43.97 -6.12 5.68
CA SER A 981 -42.91 -5.69 6.61
C SER A 981 -41.60 -5.44 5.87
N ARG A 982 -41.23 -6.34 4.95
CA ARG A 982 -39.99 -6.21 4.16
C ARG A 982 -40.02 -5.02 3.20
N ILE A 983 -41.16 -4.75 2.57
CA ILE A 983 -41.35 -3.56 1.72
C ILE A 983 -41.18 -2.28 2.53
N GLU A 984 -41.77 -2.21 3.73
CA GLU A 984 -41.61 -1.05 4.60
C GLU A 984 -40.17 -0.85 5.06
N GLU A 985 -39.46 -1.90 5.45
CA GLU A 985 -38.01 -1.83 5.74
C GLU A 985 -37.21 -1.27 4.56
N LEU A 986 -37.48 -1.76 3.35
CA LEU A 986 -36.82 -1.31 2.14
C LEU A 986 -37.15 0.15 1.81
N LYS A 987 -38.42 0.57 1.96
CA LYS A 987 -38.83 1.97 1.78
C LYS A 987 -38.17 2.90 2.79
N GLN A 988 -38.05 2.47 4.06
CA GLN A 988 -37.31 3.22 5.07
C GLN A 988 -35.83 3.33 4.72
N LYS A 989 -35.21 2.24 4.26
CA LYS A 989 -33.82 2.26 3.79
C LYS A 989 -33.62 3.23 2.62
N ARG A 990 -34.51 3.18 1.62
CA ARG A 990 -34.52 4.10 0.48
C ARG A 990 -34.59 5.56 0.92
N LYS A 991 -35.46 5.87 1.87
CA LYS A 991 -35.59 7.22 2.43
C LYS A 991 -34.30 7.67 3.12
N LYS A 992 -33.66 6.79 3.90
CA LYS A 992 -32.38 7.11 4.56
C LYS A 992 -31.27 7.44 3.56
N VAL A 993 -31.17 6.69 2.47
CA VAL A 993 -30.17 6.95 1.40
C VAL A 993 -30.39 8.31 0.77
N LEU A 994 -31.64 8.65 0.42
CA LEU A 994 -31.99 9.96 -0.12
C LEU A 994 -31.75 11.11 0.88
N ASP A 995 -32.12 10.91 2.15
CA ASP A 995 -31.91 11.90 3.21
C ASP A 995 -30.41 12.15 3.42
N ALA A 996 -29.58 11.10 3.44
CA ALA A 996 -28.12 11.23 3.56
C ALA A 996 -27.52 11.98 2.36
N GLN A 997 -27.88 11.58 1.13
CA GLN A 997 -27.47 12.28 -0.09
C GLN A 997 -27.82 13.77 -0.07
N SER A 998 -29.00 14.13 0.42
CA SER A 998 -29.44 15.54 0.49
C SER A 998 -28.72 16.37 1.56
N ARG A 999 -28.18 15.72 2.59
CA ARG A 999 -27.45 16.36 3.70
C ARG A 999 -25.93 16.36 3.49
N ALA A 1000 -25.44 15.66 2.48
CA ALA A 1000 -24.02 15.60 2.21
C ALA A 1000 -23.49 16.99 1.87
N THR A 1001 -22.43 17.40 2.56
CA THR A 1001 -21.83 18.72 2.42
C THR A 1001 -20.31 18.63 2.38
N LEU A 1002 -19.68 19.64 1.77
CA LEU A 1002 -18.24 19.74 1.70
C LEU A 1002 -17.83 21.16 2.06
N ASP A 1003 -16.92 21.28 3.02
CA ASP A 1003 -16.34 22.56 3.42
C ASP A 1003 -14.83 22.60 3.13
N VAL A 1004 -14.34 23.79 2.78
CA VAL A 1004 -12.92 24.02 2.51
C VAL A 1004 -12.44 25.24 3.27
N SER A 1005 -11.46 25.01 4.15
CA SER A 1005 -10.82 26.04 4.95
C SER A 1005 -9.34 26.15 4.61
N GLN A 1006 -8.71 27.26 4.98
CA GLN A 1006 -7.28 27.49 4.80
C GLN A 1006 -6.65 28.07 6.07
N SER A 1007 -5.38 27.77 6.28
CA SER A 1007 -4.58 28.35 7.37
C SER A 1007 -3.18 28.67 6.87
N LEU A 1008 -2.68 29.85 7.24
CA LEU A 1008 -1.33 30.30 6.91
C LEU A 1008 -0.32 29.55 7.78
N ILE A 1009 0.69 28.94 7.15
CA ILE A 1009 1.81 28.28 7.83
C ILE A 1009 2.99 29.25 8.00
N SER A 1010 3.46 29.86 6.92
CA SER A 1010 4.64 30.74 6.97
C SER A 1010 4.70 31.73 5.82
N VAL A 1011 5.44 32.82 6.03
CA VAL A 1011 5.76 33.84 5.02
C VAL A 1011 7.28 33.99 4.98
N ASN A 1012 7.89 33.75 3.84
CA ASN A 1012 9.33 33.60 3.73
C ASN A 1012 9.88 34.57 2.69
N LEU A 1013 10.87 35.36 3.08
CA LEU A 1013 11.67 36.14 2.14
C LEU A 1013 12.74 35.24 1.54
N LEU A 1014 12.71 35.11 0.22
CA LEU A 1014 13.61 34.26 -0.55
C LEU A 1014 14.49 35.12 -1.45
N SER A 1015 15.79 34.85 -1.44
CA SER A 1015 16.74 35.39 -2.43
C SER A 1015 17.25 34.26 -3.30
N ILE A 1016 17.15 34.44 -4.62
CA ILE A 1016 17.74 33.55 -5.61
C ILE A 1016 19.00 34.21 -6.15
N THR A 1017 20.16 33.65 -5.88
CA THR A 1017 21.46 34.17 -6.35
C THR A 1017 21.92 33.43 -7.59
N GLU A 1018 22.83 34.02 -8.37
CA GLU A 1018 23.45 33.35 -9.53
C GLU A 1018 24.21 32.06 -9.16
#